data_AF-A0A1H6B8K9-F1
#
_entry.id   AF-A0A1H6B8K9-F1
#
_cell.length_a   1.000
_cell.length_b   1.000
_cell.length_c   1.000
_cell.angle_alpha   90.00
_cell.angle_beta   90.00
_cell.angle_gamma   90.00
#
_symmetry.space_group_name_H-M   'P 1'
#
loop_
_entity.id
_entity.type
_entity.pdbx_description
1 polymer ?
#
loop_
_entity_poly.entity_id
_entity_poly.type
_entity_poly.pdbx_seq_one_letter_code
_entity_poly.pdbx_strand_id
1 'polypeptide(L)'
;MTRLLRAAAAACLLSIAAIGSAQITVSAAHLQDSTGTPVANATITFAPVNNAGQPISYRAAGSSAGQVVGSPVTATVTAGAFTISLPDTSLTQPINVCFAASLQDNVSGEQLPFSGHSCVQPSSTSAQSAWCTTASGTTTCNFDNFPVNQPALVVVQTGPTGAPGTNAAGTSTNIQKLIATYKQGGPNLYDPTQAVSNTVITSTGTLESLSGYTTSGYIPVTPGGAFTTAFGDGDTNAGLGLCYFDINLNPVAASQGFPFTSPQTFTVPSGATIAYARVSWAVSGGSYLNSTGFAAQEIVTGSSLPASYSSFSVYPASTVDANIATETARAEAVEATLPSAAESQQILAASQPTAVNLFDVNAAVPGLLDNASYCCAPAHGAGVVETDSAHYVSGYIAVTPGSQYTMAVGDSETNAAYGISWYTLNRTPITTYHTGDGFPFTSPQTFTAPAGAYWIRFTGSGPGTQMFVAGSSVPSSYVPFAQVAHVLTTSDLVPLVQAQTNMASPIKGCRIGVIGDSISSIFGQAWQNVVEARTGCTLEYQDARPGRLYADAMECYGASTPTGTIGNYNAANPLTYGSYASQACSNYNSSSIAPYPQTGLTLAQNLANVDVMLLELGTNDVTGIGTGLQSIGTITDAPSAGTQYGNFNWLITALHTANPAMRLLIVTNGADVGGTGYNAASLATAGAIVATAQIYADPVLDLTKVGGVNGLTISTLTIDNTHPTTASFQHFFGAAIANFVRMWW
;
A
#
# COMPACT_ATOMS: atom_id res chain seq x y z
N MET A 1 31.82 -61.44 -58.31
CA MET A 1 31.51 -61.19 -56.88
C MET A 1 31.55 -59.71 -56.50
N THR A 2 31.30 -58.78 -57.44
CA THR A 2 31.42 -57.32 -57.24
C THR A 2 30.12 -56.55 -57.52
N ARG A 3 29.01 -57.27 -57.75
CA ARG A 3 27.67 -56.67 -57.99
C ARG A 3 26.68 -56.86 -56.83
N LEU A 4 27.05 -57.60 -55.76
CA LEU A 4 26.20 -57.78 -54.57
C LEU A 4 26.50 -56.76 -53.43
N LEU A 5 27.58 -55.99 -53.52
CA LEU A 5 27.95 -54.99 -52.50
C LEU A 5 27.41 -53.57 -52.75
N ARG A 6 26.74 -53.33 -53.89
CA ARG A 6 26.08 -52.04 -54.17
C ARG A 6 24.57 -52.03 -53.86
N ALA A 7 23.99 -53.19 -53.54
CA ALA A 7 22.59 -53.29 -53.11
C ALA A 7 22.40 -53.24 -51.58
N ALA A 8 23.47 -53.44 -50.79
CA ALA A 8 23.42 -53.40 -49.32
C ALA A 8 23.76 -52.02 -48.70
N ALA A 9 24.29 -51.08 -49.50
CA ALA A 9 24.56 -49.71 -49.05
C ALA A 9 23.39 -48.73 -49.31
N ALA A 10 22.32 -49.18 -49.98
CA ALA A 10 21.13 -48.38 -50.28
C ALA A 10 19.92 -48.70 -49.39
N ALA A 11 20.04 -49.67 -48.46
CA ALA A 11 18.96 -50.12 -47.58
C ALA A 11 19.24 -49.87 -46.08
N CYS A 12 20.09 -48.89 -45.77
CA CYS A 12 20.31 -48.39 -44.40
C CYS A 12 20.28 -46.86 -44.33
N LEU A 13 19.47 -46.23 -45.19
CA LEU A 13 18.88 -44.93 -44.90
C LEU A 13 17.76 -45.19 -43.89
N LEU A 14 18.15 -45.45 -42.64
CA LEU A 14 17.26 -45.28 -41.50
C LEU A 14 16.73 -43.86 -41.62
N SER A 15 15.43 -43.73 -41.86
CA SER A 15 14.69 -42.51 -41.58
C SER A 15 15.01 -42.13 -40.14
N ILE A 16 15.95 -41.19 -39.96
CA ILE A 16 16.04 -40.40 -38.75
C ILE A 16 14.71 -39.66 -38.73
N ALA A 17 13.72 -40.25 -38.04
CA ALA A 17 12.51 -39.53 -37.71
C ALA A 17 13.01 -38.29 -36.98
N ALA A 18 12.82 -37.13 -37.60
CA ALA A 18 13.06 -35.85 -36.94
C ALA A 18 12.23 -35.92 -35.65
N ILE A 19 12.92 -36.04 -34.52
CA ILE A 19 12.27 -35.95 -33.22
C ILE A 19 11.73 -34.54 -33.20
N GLY A 20 10.40 -34.42 -33.26
CA GLY A 20 9.73 -33.13 -33.19
C GLY A 20 10.28 -32.36 -32.00
N SER A 21 10.52 -31.06 -32.17
CA SER A 21 10.97 -30.19 -31.09
C SER A 21 10.09 -30.42 -29.87
N ALA A 22 10.69 -30.76 -28.73
CA ALA A 22 9.98 -30.93 -27.46
C ALA A 22 9.39 -29.62 -26.90
N GLN A 23 9.60 -28.53 -27.63
CA GLN A 23 9.23 -27.16 -27.31
C GLN A 23 8.34 -26.62 -28.43
N ILE A 24 7.28 -25.94 -28.01
CA ILE A 24 6.31 -25.23 -28.85
C ILE A 24 6.43 -23.75 -28.52
N THR A 25 6.50 -22.93 -29.57
CA THR A 25 6.40 -21.48 -29.43
C THR A 25 4.96 -21.09 -29.17
N VAL A 26 4.71 -20.46 -28.02
CA VAL A 26 3.43 -19.83 -27.68
C VAL A 26 3.59 -18.32 -27.82
N SER A 27 2.69 -17.69 -28.56
CA SER A 27 2.74 -16.25 -28.80
C SER A 27 1.36 -15.64 -28.79
N ALA A 28 1.27 -14.34 -28.52
CA ALA A 28 0.12 -13.51 -28.82
C ALA A 28 0.61 -12.25 -29.54
N ALA A 29 -0.24 -11.66 -30.38
CA ALA A 29 -0.01 -10.35 -30.95
C ALA A 29 -1.06 -9.33 -30.49
N HIS A 30 -2.19 -9.78 -29.93
CA HIS A 30 -3.33 -8.95 -29.61
C HIS A 30 -3.95 -9.31 -28.25
N LEU A 31 -3.13 -9.51 -27.21
CA LEU A 31 -3.65 -9.47 -25.85
C LEU A 31 -4.23 -8.09 -25.58
N GLN A 32 -5.56 -8.03 -25.57
CA GLN A 32 -6.34 -6.83 -25.38
C GLN A 32 -7.20 -6.99 -24.12
N ASP A 33 -7.50 -5.86 -23.49
CA ASP A 33 -8.58 -5.83 -22.51
C ASP A 33 -9.95 -5.92 -23.21
N SER A 34 -11.03 -5.93 -22.43
CA SER A 34 -12.39 -6.00 -22.97
C SER A 34 -12.84 -4.79 -23.77
N THR A 35 -12.06 -3.71 -23.79
CA THR A 35 -12.31 -2.51 -24.61
C THR A 35 -11.59 -2.59 -25.97
N GLY A 36 -10.79 -3.64 -26.20
CA GLY A 36 -9.94 -3.78 -27.39
C GLY A 36 -8.61 -3.04 -27.26
N THR A 37 -8.27 -2.51 -26.08
CA THR A 37 -7.00 -1.81 -25.86
C THR A 37 -5.89 -2.83 -25.60
N PRO A 38 -4.77 -2.80 -26.35
CA PRO A 38 -3.65 -3.71 -26.11
C PRO A 38 -3.05 -3.54 -24.71
N VAL A 39 -2.78 -4.65 -24.03
CA VAL A 39 -2.12 -4.64 -22.71
C VAL A 39 -0.68 -4.15 -22.88
N ALA A 40 -0.38 -2.93 -22.40
CA ALA A 40 0.85 -2.23 -22.75
C ALA A 40 2.10 -2.75 -22.03
N ASN A 41 1.99 -3.14 -20.75
CA ASN A 41 3.10 -3.59 -19.92
C ASN A 41 2.63 -4.59 -18.85
N ALA A 42 2.74 -5.88 -19.13
CA ALA A 42 2.36 -6.94 -18.18
C ALA A 42 3.36 -8.08 -18.18
N THR A 43 3.23 -9.00 -17.23
CA THR A 43 3.99 -10.25 -17.17
C THR A 43 3.01 -11.41 -17.26
N ILE A 44 3.09 -12.20 -18.34
CA ILE A 44 2.34 -13.44 -18.47
C ILE A 44 3.14 -14.58 -17.85
N THR A 45 2.48 -15.41 -17.05
CA THR A 45 3.08 -16.52 -16.30
C THR A 45 2.37 -17.82 -16.63
N PHE A 46 3.14 -18.88 -16.92
CA PHE A 46 2.63 -20.22 -17.18
C PHE A 46 3.16 -21.20 -16.12
N ALA A 47 2.30 -21.59 -15.18
CA ALA A 47 2.64 -22.54 -14.12
C ALA A 47 2.15 -23.96 -14.46
N PRO A 48 2.98 -25.00 -14.42
CA PRO A 48 2.53 -26.36 -14.71
C PRO A 48 1.57 -26.88 -13.63
N VAL A 49 0.41 -27.35 -14.05
CA VAL A 49 -0.67 -27.84 -13.18
C VAL A 49 -1.28 -29.14 -13.74
N ASN A 50 -2.00 -29.87 -12.90
CA ASN A 50 -2.88 -30.95 -13.35
C ASN A 50 -4.23 -30.39 -13.85
N ASN A 51 -5.13 -31.27 -14.28
CA ASN A 51 -6.48 -30.91 -14.74
C ASN A 51 -7.36 -30.24 -13.65
N ALA A 52 -6.99 -30.36 -12.38
CA ALA A 52 -7.65 -29.70 -11.26
C ALA A 52 -7.00 -28.34 -10.89
N GLY A 53 -6.00 -27.88 -11.65
CA GLY A 53 -5.28 -26.64 -11.37
C GLY A 53 -4.24 -26.73 -10.25
N GLN A 54 -3.94 -27.94 -9.74
CA GLN A 54 -2.93 -28.13 -8.71
C GLN A 54 -1.53 -28.19 -9.33
N PRO A 55 -0.51 -27.51 -8.76
CA PRO A 55 0.86 -27.53 -9.29
C PRO A 55 1.43 -28.93 -9.45
N ILE A 56 2.11 -29.21 -10.58
CA ILE A 56 2.80 -30.48 -10.84
C ILE A 56 4.19 -30.27 -11.45
N SER A 57 5.04 -31.28 -11.29
CA SER A 57 6.30 -31.40 -12.05
C SER A 57 6.15 -32.42 -13.17
N TYR A 58 6.91 -32.29 -14.25
CA TYR A 58 6.79 -33.15 -15.43
C TYR A 58 8.13 -33.37 -16.12
N ARG A 59 8.19 -34.29 -17.09
CA ARG A 59 9.34 -34.48 -17.98
C ARG A 59 8.92 -34.15 -19.41
N ALA A 60 9.65 -33.30 -20.13
CA ALA A 60 9.43 -33.10 -21.57
C ALA A 60 10.04 -34.28 -22.36
N ALA A 61 9.35 -34.88 -23.35
CA ALA A 61 9.95 -35.99 -24.13
C ALA A 61 11.17 -35.52 -24.91
N GLY A 62 12.03 -36.47 -25.25
CA GLY A 62 13.31 -36.18 -25.89
C GLY A 62 14.37 -35.61 -24.94
N SER A 63 13.99 -35.21 -23.72
CA SER A 63 14.96 -34.83 -22.70
C SER A 63 15.50 -36.07 -21.98
N SER A 64 16.79 -36.35 -22.17
CA SER A 64 17.60 -37.06 -21.17
C SER A 64 17.78 -36.24 -19.88
N ALA A 65 17.24 -35.02 -19.83
CA ALA A 65 17.51 -33.97 -18.84
C ALA A 65 16.72 -34.06 -17.52
N GLY A 66 16.10 -35.20 -17.20
CA GLY A 66 15.46 -35.39 -15.89
C GLY A 66 14.10 -34.69 -15.74
N GLN A 67 13.70 -34.44 -14.49
CA GLN A 67 12.41 -33.83 -14.13
C GLN A 67 12.50 -32.30 -14.24
N VAL A 68 11.54 -31.69 -14.93
CA VAL A 68 11.31 -30.24 -14.87
C VAL A 68 10.50 -29.97 -13.61
N VAL A 69 11.15 -29.35 -12.63
CA VAL A 69 10.53 -28.92 -11.38
C VAL A 69 9.55 -27.78 -11.70
N GLY A 70 8.36 -27.79 -11.09
CA GLY A 70 7.18 -26.98 -11.43
C GLY A 70 7.29 -25.44 -11.29
N SER A 71 8.44 -24.86 -11.61
CA SER A 71 8.64 -23.41 -11.66
C SER A 71 7.86 -22.83 -12.84
N PRO A 72 7.11 -21.73 -12.64
CA PRO A 72 6.45 -21.05 -13.74
C PRO A 72 7.45 -20.47 -14.75
N VAL A 73 7.04 -20.39 -16.01
CA VAL A 73 7.79 -19.67 -17.06
C VAL A 73 7.07 -18.36 -17.34
N THR A 74 7.82 -17.25 -17.44
CA THR A 74 7.23 -15.92 -17.64
C THR A 74 7.71 -15.27 -18.93
N ALA A 75 6.90 -14.37 -19.48
CA ALA A 75 7.27 -13.47 -20.55
C ALA A 75 6.67 -12.08 -20.31
N THR A 76 7.39 -11.04 -20.73
CA THR A 76 6.85 -9.68 -20.74
C THR A 76 5.88 -9.52 -21.91
N VAL A 77 4.72 -8.94 -21.64
CA VAL A 77 3.74 -8.51 -22.63
C VAL A 77 3.97 -7.03 -22.91
N THR A 78 4.28 -6.72 -24.16
CA THR A 78 4.50 -5.35 -24.63
C THR A 78 3.51 -5.05 -25.75
N ALA A 79 2.64 -4.05 -25.55
CA ALA A 79 1.61 -3.66 -26.51
C ALA A 79 0.75 -4.85 -27.01
N GLY A 80 0.36 -5.74 -26.10
CA GLY A 80 -0.45 -6.93 -26.37
C GLY A 80 0.32 -8.11 -26.95
N ALA A 81 1.62 -7.98 -27.21
CA ALA A 81 2.42 -9.04 -27.81
C ALA A 81 3.34 -9.73 -26.78
N PHE A 82 3.47 -11.05 -26.89
CA PHE A 82 4.49 -11.84 -26.19
C PHE A 82 4.91 -13.07 -27.01
N THR A 83 6.06 -13.65 -26.67
CA THR A 83 6.50 -14.93 -27.21
C THR A 83 7.25 -15.71 -26.11
N ILE A 84 6.90 -16.98 -25.94
CA ILE A 84 7.47 -17.86 -24.92
C ILE A 84 7.57 -19.29 -25.46
N SER A 85 8.55 -20.06 -24.98
CA SER A 85 8.69 -21.48 -25.32
C SER A 85 8.11 -22.34 -24.20
N LEU A 86 7.13 -23.18 -24.52
CA LEU A 86 6.55 -24.15 -23.59
C LEU A 86 6.72 -25.57 -24.11
N PRO A 87 6.85 -26.59 -23.24
CA PRO A 87 6.93 -27.96 -23.72
C PRO A 87 5.68 -28.43 -24.47
N ASP A 88 5.89 -29.27 -25.47
CA ASP A 88 4.80 -29.96 -26.16
C ASP A 88 4.11 -30.92 -25.20
N THR A 89 2.88 -30.58 -24.80
CA THR A 89 2.13 -31.33 -23.78
C THR A 89 1.78 -32.74 -24.24
N SER A 90 1.66 -33.00 -25.54
CA SER A 90 1.49 -34.36 -26.08
C SER A 90 2.71 -35.25 -25.88
N LEU A 91 3.85 -34.62 -25.60
CA LEU A 91 5.14 -35.25 -25.38
C LEU A 91 5.58 -35.19 -23.91
N THR A 92 4.75 -34.72 -22.98
CA THR A 92 5.13 -34.69 -21.56
C THR A 92 4.98 -36.06 -20.88
N GLN A 93 5.64 -36.26 -19.72
CA GLN A 93 5.38 -37.36 -18.79
C GLN A 93 5.14 -36.80 -17.38
N PRO A 94 3.92 -36.93 -16.80
CA PRO A 94 2.73 -37.52 -17.41
C PRO A 94 2.31 -36.81 -18.70
N ILE A 95 1.68 -37.52 -19.64
CA ILE A 95 1.20 -36.94 -20.90
C ILE A 95 0.07 -35.96 -20.58
N ASN A 96 -0.05 -34.88 -21.35
CA ASN A 96 -1.08 -33.84 -21.21
C ASN A 96 -0.97 -33.00 -19.93
N VAL A 97 0.25 -32.63 -19.53
CA VAL A 97 0.44 -31.57 -18.50
C VAL A 97 -0.29 -30.30 -18.93
N CYS A 98 -0.95 -29.64 -17.98
CA CYS A 98 -1.59 -28.35 -18.19
C CYS A 98 -0.68 -27.21 -17.73
N PHE A 99 -0.87 -26.01 -18.28
CA PHE A 99 -0.31 -24.78 -17.72
C PHE A 99 -1.43 -23.83 -17.29
N ALA A 100 -1.42 -23.41 -16.03
CA ALA A 100 -2.24 -22.30 -15.57
C ALA A 100 -1.59 -21.00 -16.04
N ALA A 101 -2.31 -20.23 -16.84
CA ALA A 101 -1.86 -18.93 -17.33
C ALA A 101 -2.38 -17.81 -16.43
N SER A 102 -1.52 -16.92 -15.96
CA SER A 102 -1.90 -15.68 -15.29
C SER A 102 -1.19 -14.49 -15.93
N LEU A 103 -1.77 -13.29 -15.78
CA LEU A 103 -1.21 -12.05 -16.30
C LEU A 103 -1.24 -11.02 -15.19
N GLN A 104 -0.09 -10.44 -14.88
CA GLN A 104 0.03 -9.36 -13.92
C GLN A 104 0.36 -8.08 -14.65
N ASP A 105 -0.42 -7.02 -14.42
CA ASP A 105 -0.04 -5.69 -14.88
C ASP A 105 1.18 -5.22 -14.09
N ASN A 106 2.27 -4.91 -14.79
CA ASN A 106 3.53 -4.51 -14.15
C ASN A 106 3.47 -3.08 -13.59
N VAL A 107 2.45 -2.30 -13.95
CA VAL A 107 2.27 -0.93 -13.45
C VAL A 107 1.44 -0.92 -12.17
N SER A 108 0.26 -1.57 -12.17
CA SER A 108 -0.61 -1.60 -10.99
C SER A 108 -0.28 -2.72 -10.00
N GLY A 109 0.43 -3.78 -10.43
CA GLY A 109 0.64 -4.99 -9.64
C GLY A 109 -0.58 -5.91 -9.56
N GLU A 110 -1.72 -5.51 -10.14
CA GLU A 110 -2.96 -6.27 -10.15
C GLU A 110 -2.84 -7.51 -11.04
N GLN A 111 -3.42 -8.62 -10.58
CA GLN A 111 -3.60 -9.81 -11.40
C GLN A 111 -4.80 -9.57 -12.30
N LEU A 112 -4.57 -9.41 -13.61
CA LEU A 112 -5.65 -9.32 -14.57
C LEU A 112 -6.34 -10.69 -14.63
N PRO A 113 -7.64 -10.80 -14.28
CA PRO A 113 -8.31 -12.08 -14.17
C PRO A 113 -8.31 -12.82 -15.52
N PHE A 114 -7.53 -13.90 -15.61
CA PHE A 114 -7.63 -14.90 -16.68
C PHE A 114 -8.76 -15.88 -16.34
N SER A 115 -10.00 -15.39 -16.24
CA SER A 115 -11.14 -16.26 -15.92
C SER A 115 -11.35 -17.26 -17.08
N GLY A 116 -10.99 -18.52 -16.86
CA GLY A 116 -11.20 -19.61 -17.83
C GLY A 116 -9.95 -20.36 -18.29
N HIS A 117 -8.73 -19.94 -17.90
CA HIS A 117 -7.48 -20.56 -18.37
C HIS A 117 -6.74 -21.36 -17.29
N SER A 118 -7.46 -22.21 -16.55
CA SER A 118 -6.85 -23.10 -15.54
C SER A 118 -5.99 -24.22 -16.15
N CYS A 119 -6.17 -24.51 -17.44
CA CYS A 119 -5.37 -25.50 -18.17
C CYS A 119 -5.20 -25.12 -19.65
N VAL A 120 -4.00 -24.65 -20.00
CA VAL A 120 -3.55 -24.44 -21.38
C VAL A 120 -2.63 -25.60 -21.78
N GLN A 121 -2.88 -26.20 -22.94
CA GLN A 121 -2.12 -27.37 -23.45
C GLN A 121 -1.57 -27.09 -24.86
N PRO A 122 -0.39 -26.45 -24.99
CA PRO A 122 0.28 -26.34 -26.28
C PRO A 122 0.68 -27.74 -26.75
N SER A 123 0.25 -28.13 -27.95
CA SER A 123 0.41 -29.49 -28.47
C SER A 123 0.64 -29.47 -29.98
N SER A 124 1.55 -30.30 -30.48
CA SER A 124 1.78 -30.49 -31.92
C SER A 124 0.74 -31.39 -32.58
N THR A 125 -0.06 -32.10 -31.77
CA THR A 125 -1.14 -32.96 -32.26
C THR A 125 -2.40 -32.15 -32.52
N SER A 126 -2.84 -32.12 -33.78
CA SER A 126 -3.97 -31.30 -34.25
C SER A 126 -5.33 -31.60 -33.60
N ALA A 127 -5.44 -32.69 -32.83
CA ALA A 127 -6.67 -33.11 -32.18
C ALA A 127 -7.01 -32.32 -30.90
N GLN A 128 -6.06 -31.55 -30.34
CA GLN A 128 -6.22 -30.95 -29.00
C GLN A 128 -6.22 -29.42 -28.94
N SER A 129 -5.86 -28.70 -30.01
CA SER A 129 -5.71 -27.24 -29.92
C SER A 129 -6.13 -26.53 -31.21
N ALA A 130 -7.36 -26.01 -31.22
CA ALA A 130 -7.85 -25.12 -32.27
C ALA A 130 -7.02 -23.82 -32.44
N TRP A 131 -6.06 -23.58 -31.55
CA TRP A 131 -5.21 -22.42 -31.47
C TRP A 131 -3.73 -22.71 -31.80
N CYS A 132 -3.37 -23.96 -32.14
CA CYS A 132 -2.04 -24.33 -32.60
C CYS A 132 -2.02 -24.71 -34.08
N THR A 133 -0.99 -24.26 -34.79
CA THR A 133 -0.78 -24.56 -36.21
C THR A 133 0.60 -25.17 -36.40
N THR A 134 0.66 -26.32 -37.08
CA THR A 134 1.92 -26.96 -37.46
C THR A 134 2.20 -26.70 -38.93
N ALA A 135 3.24 -25.91 -39.23
CA ALA A 135 3.70 -25.63 -40.58
C ALA A 135 5.17 -26.04 -40.72
N SER A 136 5.51 -26.80 -41.77
CA SER A 136 6.89 -27.22 -42.06
C SER A 136 7.62 -27.89 -40.88
N GLY A 137 6.89 -28.68 -40.07
CA GLY A 137 7.45 -29.38 -38.91
C GLY A 137 7.66 -28.51 -37.66
N THR A 138 7.28 -27.24 -37.69
CA THR A 138 7.28 -26.35 -36.53
C THR A 138 5.84 -26.09 -36.09
N THR A 139 5.55 -26.33 -34.81
CA THR A 139 4.26 -26.00 -34.20
C THR A 139 4.36 -24.66 -33.49
N THR A 140 3.46 -23.75 -33.84
CA THR A 140 3.27 -22.47 -33.14
C THR A 140 1.85 -22.42 -32.62
N CYS A 141 1.68 -22.05 -31.36
CA CYS A 141 0.37 -21.83 -30.77
C CYS A 141 0.11 -20.34 -30.58
N ASN A 142 -0.92 -19.83 -31.24
CA ASN A 142 -1.32 -18.43 -31.13
C ASN A 142 -2.38 -18.27 -30.05
N PHE A 143 -2.00 -17.67 -28.93
CA PHE A 143 -2.86 -17.41 -27.79
C PHE A 143 -4.01 -16.45 -28.14
N ASP A 144 -3.89 -15.63 -29.19
CA ASP A 144 -5.00 -14.81 -29.73
C ASP A 144 -6.18 -15.69 -30.21
N ASN A 145 -5.90 -16.92 -30.66
CA ASN A 145 -6.90 -17.86 -31.18
C ASN A 145 -7.45 -18.81 -30.10
N PHE A 146 -6.99 -18.68 -28.85
CA PHE A 146 -7.49 -19.50 -27.75
C PHE A 146 -8.89 -19.01 -27.38
N PRO A 147 -9.96 -19.82 -27.51
CA PRO A 147 -11.33 -19.35 -27.29
C PRO A 147 -11.52 -18.86 -25.85
N VAL A 148 -11.90 -17.59 -25.69
CA VAL A 148 -12.07 -16.91 -24.40
C VAL A 148 -13.55 -16.62 -24.13
N ASN A 149 -13.98 -16.83 -22.89
CA ASN A 149 -15.24 -16.31 -22.35
C ASN A 149 -14.87 -15.38 -21.19
N GLN A 150 -14.47 -14.15 -21.50
CA GLN A 150 -14.01 -13.16 -20.50
C GLN A 150 -15.12 -12.14 -20.20
N PRO A 151 -15.45 -11.87 -18.92
CA PRO A 151 -16.13 -10.65 -18.51
C PRO A 151 -15.19 -9.43 -18.60
N ALA A 152 -15.78 -8.23 -18.64
CA ALA A 152 -15.06 -7.00 -18.90
C ALA A 152 -14.01 -6.64 -17.83
N LEU A 153 -12.81 -6.24 -18.28
CA LEU A 153 -11.74 -5.68 -17.48
C LEU A 153 -11.99 -4.19 -17.22
N VAL A 154 -11.75 -3.75 -15.98
CA VAL A 154 -11.77 -2.35 -15.58
C VAL A 154 -10.44 -1.73 -15.99
N VAL A 155 -10.48 -0.75 -16.90
CA VAL A 155 -9.31 -0.02 -17.38
C VAL A 155 -8.79 0.90 -16.26
N VAL A 156 -7.59 0.66 -15.76
CA VAL A 156 -6.82 1.67 -15.01
C VAL A 156 -5.99 2.45 -16.03
N GLN A 157 -6.47 3.63 -16.40
CA GLN A 157 -5.72 4.56 -17.24
C GLN A 157 -4.64 5.24 -16.40
N THR A 158 -3.37 4.92 -16.67
CA THR A 158 -2.23 5.61 -16.04
C THR A 158 -2.07 6.99 -16.66
N GLY A 159 -2.32 8.02 -15.85
CA GLY A 159 -2.02 9.41 -16.18
C GLY A 159 -0.53 9.72 -16.35
N PRO A 160 -0.16 10.94 -16.79
CA PRO A 160 1.23 11.39 -16.80
C PRO A 160 1.82 11.32 -15.38
N THR A 161 3.05 10.81 -15.28
CA THR A 161 3.77 10.56 -14.03
C THR A 161 3.94 11.85 -13.21
N GLY A 162 3.16 11.98 -12.13
CA GLY A 162 3.43 12.93 -11.04
C GLY A 162 4.63 12.49 -10.19
N ALA A 163 5.23 13.43 -9.46
CA ALA A 163 6.41 13.19 -8.64
C ALA A 163 6.16 12.08 -7.59
N PRO A 164 7.15 11.21 -7.27
CA PRO A 164 6.97 10.09 -6.34
C PRO A 164 6.60 10.56 -4.93
N GLY A 165 5.47 10.09 -4.42
CA GLY A 165 5.05 10.26 -3.03
C GLY A 165 5.91 9.41 -2.07
N THR A 166 6.35 10.02 -0.97
CA THR A 166 7.11 9.37 0.09
C THR A 166 6.21 8.45 0.92
N ASN A 167 6.30 7.15 0.71
CA ASN A 167 5.71 6.16 1.61
C ASN A 167 6.52 6.09 2.92
N ALA A 168 5.95 6.63 4.00
CA ALA A 168 6.48 6.49 5.34
C ALA A 168 5.95 5.21 6.01
N ALA A 169 6.79 4.19 6.07
CA ALA A 169 6.81 3.22 7.16
C ALA A 169 8.16 2.49 7.17
N GLY A 170 9.03 2.83 8.13
CA GLY A 170 10.23 2.05 8.42
C GLY A 170 11.43 2.88 8.89
N THR A 171 11.59 2.97 10.21
CA THR A 171 12.86 3.06 10.98
C THR A 171 13.84 4.23 10.71
N SER A 172 14.40 4.74 11.81
CA SER A 172 15.23 5.96 11.96
C SER A 172 16.44 6.13 11.02
N THR A 173 16.85 5.10 10.30
CA THR A 173 17.88 5.18 9.24
C THR A 173 17.42 5.97 8.00
N ASN A 174 16.12 6.02 7.73
CA ASN A 174 15.59 6.76 6.58
C ASN A 174 15.59 8.28 6.81
N ILE A 175 15.47 8.73 8.06
CA ILE A 175 15.58 10.16 8.41
C ILE A 175 16.99 10.68 8.16
N GLN A 176 18.03 9.93 8.54
CA GLN A 176 19.44 10.28 8.25
C GLN A 176 19.72 10.35 6.73
N LYS A 177 19.11 9.46 5.93
CA LYS A 177 19.20 9.48 4.46
C LYS A 177 18.43 10.62 3.82
N LEU A 178 17.26 10.97 4.35
CA LEU A 178 16.48 12.14 3.92
C LEU A 178 17.22 13.44 4.26
N ILE A 179 17.86 13.52 5.43
CA ILE A 179 18.70 14.64 5.85
C ILE A 179 19.89 14.86 4.91
N ALA A 180 20.46 13.79 4.32
CA ALA A 180 21.50 13.93 3.30
C ALA A 180 20.96 14.54 1.99
N THR A 181 19.74 14.19 1.59
CA THR A 181 19.03 14.78 0.43
C THR A 181 18.70 16.26 0.66
N TYR A 182 18.35 16.67 1.88
CA TYR A 182 18.01 18.07 2.22
C TYR A 182 19.21 19.01 2.45
N LYS A 183 20.46 18.49 2.51
CA LYS A 183 21.66 19.33 2.71
C LYS A 183 22.16 20.03 1.44
N GLN A 184 21.62 19.72 0.26
CA GLN A 184 22.04 20.35 -1.00
C GLN A 184 21.18 21.59 -1.26
N GLY A 185 21.77 22.79 -1.07
CA GLY A 185 21.06 24.07 -1.24
C GLY A 185 21.38 24.82 -2.53
N GLY A 186 22.32 24.30 -3.32
CA GLY A 186 22.63 24.82 -4.65
C GLY A 186 22.00 23.98 -5.76
N PRO A 187 21.85 24.54 -6.98
CA PRO A 187 21.36 23.79 -8.14
C PRO A 187 22.31 22.66 -8.57
N ASN A 188 23.59 22.72 -8.15
CA ASN A 188 24.57 21.67 -8.38
C ASN A 188 24.53 20.61 -7.28
N LEU A 189 24.18 19.39 -7.67
CA LEU A 189 24.07 18.20 -6.81
C LEU A 189 25.38 17.41 -6.67
N TYR A 190 26.41 17.76 -7.44
CA TYR A 190 27.70 17.09 -7.41
C TYR A 190 28.57 17.64 -6.27
N ASP A 191 28.85 16.79 -5.28
CA ASP A 191 29.79 17.09 -4.20
C ASP A 191 31.22 16.63 -4.57
N PRO A 192 32.16 17.54 -4.89
CA PRO A 192 33.52 17.16 -5.25
C PRO A 192 34.29 16.50 -4.09
N THR A 193 33.85 16.69 -2.84
CA THR A 193 34.51 16.09 -1.66
C THR A 193 34.19 14.60 -1.50
N GLN A 194 33.10 14.12 -2.13
CA GLN A 194 32.69 12.72 -2.13
C GLN A 194 33.10 11.97 -3.40
N ALA A 195 33.74 12.66 -4.34
CA ALA A 195 34.22 12.05 -5.57
C ALA A 195 35.44 11.16 -5.29
N VAL A 196 35.49 10.01 -5.95
CA VAL A 196 36.58 9.03 -5.84
C VAL A 196 37.40 9.10 -7.13
N SER A 197 38.66 9.52 -7.01
CA SER A 197 39.57 9.60 -8.15
C SER A 197 40.09 8.22 -8.58
N ASN A 198 40.45 8.11 -9.87
CA ASN A 198 40.93 6.90 -10.51
C ASN A 198 39.97 5.71 -10.40
N THR A 199 38.66 5.98 -10.39
CA THR A 199 37.64 4.93 -10.41
C THR A 199 36.60 5.17 -11.50
N VAL A 200 36.03 4.08 -12.00
CA VAL A 200 34.84 4.07 -12.86
C VAL A 200 33.77 3.19 -12.22
N ILE A 201 32.52 3.61 -12.31
CA ILE A 201 31.36 2.83 -11.88
C ILE A 201 31.01 1.80 -12.96
N THR A 202 30.89 0.53 -12.57
CA THR A 202 30.51 -0.56 -13.47
C THR A 202 28.99 -0.67 -13.60
N SER A 203 28.52 -1.55 -14.49
CA SER A 203 27.08 -1.83 -14.64
C SER A 203 26.46 -2.50 -13.42
N THR A 204 27.27 -3.06 -12.53
CA THR A 204 26.84 -3.66 -11.25
C THR A 204 26.93 -2.67 -10.10
N GLY A 205 27.18 -1.38 -10.35
CA GLY A 205 27.31 -0.36 -9.32
C GLY A 205 28.57 -0.49 -8.45
N THR A 206 29.53 -1.32 -8.86
CA THR A 206 30.83 -1.46 -8.18
C THR A 206 31.85 -0.47 -8.75
N LEU A 207 32.82 -0.05 -7.93
CA LEU A 207 33.91 0.81 -8.38
C LEU A 207 35.10 -0.04 -8.83
N GLU A 208 35.52 0.15 -10.08
CA GLU A 208 36.76 -0.40 -10.60
C GLU A 208 37.82 0.69 -10.70
N SER A 209 39.08 0.34 -10.40
CA SER A 209 40.20 1.27 -10.54
C SER A 209 40.52 1.49 -12.01
N LEU A 210 40.38 2.73 -12.49
CA LEU A 210 40.70 3.13 -13.84
C LEU A 210 41.37 4.51 -13.83
N SER A 211 42.65 4.54 -14.16
CA SER A 211 43.44 5.77 -14.15
C SER A 211 42.85 6.81 -15.09
N GLY A 212 42.76 8.07 -14.63
CA GLY A 212 42.18 9.16 -15.41
C GLY A 212 40.65 9.21 -15.38
N TYR A 213 39.99 8.39 -14.55
CA TYR A 213 38.56 8.51 -14.31
C TYR A 213 38.28 9.07 -12.92
N THR A 214 37.07 9.57 -12.68
CA THR A 214 36.59 9.88 -11.33
C THR A 214 35.12 9.55 -11.26
N THR A 215 34.68 9.03 -10.12
CA THR A 215 33.28 8.71 -9.84
C THR A 215 32.75 9.60 -8.74
N SER A 216 31.59 10.23 -8.97
CA SER A 216 30.84 10.95 -7.94
C SER A 216 30.49 10.10 -6.70
N GLY A 217 30.12 10.78 -5.61
CA GLY A 217 29.36 10.17 -4.51
C GLY A 217 27.96 9.73 -4.95
N TYR A 218 27.11 9.33 -4.00
CA TYR A 218 25.71 9.01 -4.30
C TYR A 218 24.91 10.32 -4.43
N ILE A 219 24.41 10.57 -5.64
CA ILE A 219 23.63 11.76 -5.97
C ILE A 219 22.14 11.40 -5.82
N PRO A 220 21.35 12.10 -4.99
CA PRO A 220 19.91 11.87 -4.91
C PRO A 220 19.24 12.16 -6.26
N VAL A 221 18.38 11.26 -6.71
CA VAL A 221 17.65 11.43 -7.97
C VAL A 221 16.18 11.05 -7.84
N THR A 222 15.33 11.60 -8.71
CA THR A 222 13.91 11.27 -8.80
C THR A 222 13.68 10.30 -9.94
N PRO A 223 13.07 9.12 -9.73
CA PRO A 223 12.61 8.22 -10.81
C PRO A 223 11.85 8.98 -11.90
N GLY A 224 12.21 8.75 -13.17
CA GLY A 224 11.64 9.46 -14.32
C GLY A 224 12.14 10.90 -14.50
N GLY A 225 12.89 11.45 -13.55
CA GLY A 225 13.45 12.79 -13.60
C GLY A 225 14.59 12.91 -14.63
N ALA A 226 14.70 14.09 -15.23
CA ALA A 226 15.84 14.45 -16.09
C ALA A 226 16.90 15.20 -15.27
N PHE A 227 18.16 14.93 -15.56
CA PHE A 227 19.32 15.58 -14.95
C PHE A 227 20.31 15.98 -16.03
N THR A 228 20.89 17.16 -15.93
CA THR A 228 21.91 17.65 -16.85
C THR A 228 23.26 17.75 -16.16
N THR A 229 24.29 17.17 -16.76
CA THR A 229 25.68 17.23 -16.30
C THR A 229 26.54 18.10 -17.23
N ALA A 230 27.50 18.83 -16.64
CA ALA A 230 28.49 19.65 -17.32
C ALA A 230 29.90 19.33 -16.85
N PHE A 231 30.84 19.32 -17.79
CA PHE A 231 32.28 19.29 -17.53
C PHE A 231 32.89 20.65 -17.89
N GLY A 232 33.63 21.25 -16.96
CA GLY A 232 34.15 22.61 -17.06
C GLY A 232 35.30 22.82 -18.07
N ASP A 233 35.79 21.78 -18.72
CA ASP A 233 36.95 21.83 -19.62
C ASP A 233 36.61 21.83 -21.11
N GLY A 234 35.32 21.75 -21.47
CA GLY A 234 34.88 21.71 -22.87
C GLY A 234 35.32 20.44 -23.61
N ASP A 235 35.74 19.41 -22.88
CA ASP A 235 36.18 18.14 -23.46
C ASP A 235 34.97 17.32 -23.94
N THR A 236 35.03 16.87 -25.20
CA THR A 236 33.92 16.20 -25.89
C THR A 236 34.01 14.67 -25.84
N ASN A 237 35.02 14.11 -25.16
CA ASN A 237 35.28 12.66 -25.13
C ASN A 237 35.39 12.05 -23.71
N ALA A 238 34.53 12.48 -22.79
CA ALA A 238 34.41 11.81 -21.49
C ALA A 238 33.47 10.61 -21.60
N GLY A 239 34.02 9.38 -21.55
CA GLY A 239 33.19 8.19 -21.36
C GLY A 239 32.59 8.20 -19.95
N LEU A 240 31.26 8.26 -19.83
CA LEU A 240 30.60 8.16 -18.54
C LEU A 240 30.13 6.73 -18.23
N GLY A 241 30.37 6.30 -17.00
CA GLY A 241 29.60 5.21 -16.40
C GLY A 241 28.48 5.83 -15.57
N LEU A 242 27.23 5.36 -15.75
CA LEU A 242 26.07 5.79 -14.97
C LEU A 242 25.38 4.57 -14.36
N CYS A 243 25.24 4.56 -13.04
CA CYS A 243 24.52 3.51 -12.32
C CYS A 243 23.51 4.12 -11.34
N TYR A 244 22.34 3.49 -11.24
CA TYR A 244 21.23 3.87 -10.39
C TYR A 244 21.10 2.89 -9.23
N PHE A 245 20.76 3.40 -8.06
CA PHE A 245 20.70 2.63 -6.81
C PHE A 245 19.37 2.85 -6.09
N ASP A 246 18.95 1.85 -5.33
CA ASP A 246 17.81 1.95 -4.45
C ASP A 246 18.11 2.71 -3.15
N ILE A 247 17.10 2.85 -2.29
CA ILE A 247 17.25 3.50 -0.97
C ILE A 247 18.30 2.78 -0.09
N ASN A 248 18.58 1.50 -0.34
CA ASN A 248 19.54 0.68 0.38
C ASN A 248 20.94 0.65 -0.28
N LEU A 249 21.14 1.44 -1.34
CA LEU A 249 22.38 1.49 -2.14
C LEU A 249 22.67 0.20 -2.93
N ASN A 250 21.64 -0.61 -3.20
CA ASN A 250 21.77 -1.73 -4.14
C ASN A 250 21.65 -1.21 -5.58
N PRO A 251 22.48 -1.68 -6.52
CA PRO A 251 22.37 -1.30 -7.93
C PRO A 251 21.04 -1.81 -8.51
N VAL A 252 20.29 -0.92 -9.15
CA VAL A 252 18.99 -1.22 -9.77
C VAL A 252 19.11 -1.28 -11.29
N ALA A 253 19.83 -0.32 -11.88
CA ALA A 253 20.02 -0.21 -13.31
C ALA A 253 21.34 0.48 -13.63
N ALA A 254 21.84 0.30 -14.85
CA ALA A 254 22.99 1.03 -15.33
C ALA A 254 22.83 1.40 -16.81
N SER A 255 23.39 2.53 -17.18
CA SER A 255 23.57 2.92 -18.58
C SER A 255 25.07 2.88 -18.86
N GLN A 256 25.48 1.95 -19.73
CA GLN A 256 26.85 1.79 -20.18
C GLN A 256 26.99 2.29 -21.62
N GLY A 257 28.05 3.06 -21.89
CA GLY A 257 28.66 3.06 -23.22
C GLY A 257 28.15 4.04 -24.26
N PHE A 258 28.16 5.34 -23.97
CA PHE A 258 28.06 6.36 -25.03
C PHE A 258 29.06 7.51 -24.79
N PRO A 259 29.67 8.08 -25.83
CA PRO A 259 30.43 9.32 -25.70
C PRO A 259 29.45 10.42 -25.27
N PHE A 260 29.73 11.04 -24.14
CA PHE A 260 28.94 12.16 -23.65
C PHE A 260 29.57 13.48 -24.12
N THR A 261 28.77 14.29 -24.82
CA THR A 261 29.13 15.67 -25.11
C THR A 261 28.66 16.54 -23.94
N SER A 262 29.54 17.36 -23.36
CA SER A 262 29.14 18.38 -22.40
C SER A 262 28.40 19.52 -23.13
N PRO A 263 27.18 19.93 -22.72
CA PRO A 263 26.38 19.37 -21.63
C PRO A 263 25.56 18.16 -22.06
N GLN A 264 25.30 17.25 -21.12
CA GLN A 264 24.46 16.08 -21.37
C GLN A 264 23.28 16.03 -20.40
N THR A 265 22.09 15.78 -20.95
CA THR A 265 20.93 15.33 -20.17
C THR A 265 20.78 13.81 -20.15
N PHE A 266 20.53 13.23 -18.98
CA PHE A 266 20.13 11.84 -18.80
C PHE A 266 18.80 11.75 -18.04
N THR A 267 18.02 10.71 -18.33
CA THR A 267 16.74 10.45 -17.67
C THR A 267 16.89 9.25 -16.76
N VAL A 268 16.50 9.42 -15.49
CA VAL A 268 16.46 8.34 -14.50
C VAL A 268 15.34 7.38 -14.91
N PRO A 269 15.57 6.05 -14.93
CA PRO A 269 14.50 5.09 -15.19
C PRO A 269 13.32 5.30 -14.24
N SER A 270 12.10 5.14 -14.74
CA SER A 270 10.85 5.38 -13.98
C SER A 270 10.51 4.30 -12.95
N GLY A 271 11.50 3.49 -12.53
CA GLY A 271 11.30 2.42 -11.55
C GLY A 271 11.15 2.95 -10.13
N ALA A 272 10.10 2.52 -9.43
CA ALA A 272 9.74 2.97 -8.07
C ALA A 272 10.82 2.70 -6.99
N THR A 273 11.87 1.96 -7.31
CA THR A 273 12.93 1.61 -6.37
C THR A 273 14.16 2.52 -6.45
N ILE A 274 14.32 3.36 -7.47
CA ILE A 274 15.54 4.18 -7.65
C ILE A 274 15.50 5.41 -6.73
N ALA A 275 16.58 5.65 -5.98
CA ALA A 275 16.75 6.79 -5.09
C ALA A 275 18.04 7.58 -5.36
N TYR A 276 19.09 6.92 -5.87
CA TYR A 276 20.40 7.54 -6.10
C TYR A 276 20.96 7.21 -7.48
N ALA A 277 21.87 8.06 -7.95
CA ALA A 277 22.72 7.81 -9.11
C ALA A 277 24.19 8.03 -8.76
N ARG A 278 25.09 7.32 -9.46
CA ARG A 278 26.52 7.62 -9.51
C ARG A 278 26.95 7.76 -10.95
N VAL A 279 27.67 8.84 -11.22
CA VAL A 279 28.26 9.17 -12.52
C VAL A 279 29.77 9.08 -12.41
N SER A 280 30.41 8.46 -13.39
CA SER A 280 31.87 8.52 -13.58
C SER A 280 32.20 9.23 -14.88
N TRP A 281 33.36 9.85 -14.99
CA TRP A 281 33.85 10.50 -16.21
C TRP A 281 35.34 10.27 -16.40
N ALA A 282 35.77 10.23 -17.67
CA ALA A 282 37.16 10.30 -18.04
C ALA A 282 37.63 11.76 -18.04
N VAL A 283 38.84 12.00 -17.54
CA VAL A 283 39.58 13.25 -17.67
C VAL A 283 40.61 13.04 -18.76
N SER A 284 40.42 13.62 -19.95
CA SER A 284 41.40 13.41 -21.02
C SER A 284 42.72 14.13 -20.71
N GLY A 285 43.84 13.53 -21.13
CA GLY A 285 45.16 14.18 -21.13
C GLY A 285 46.12 13.82 -20.00
N GLY A 286 45.78 12.91 -19.07
CA GLY A 286 46.71 12.32 -18.08
C GLY A 286 47.40 13.29 -17.10
N SER A 287 47.24 14.59 -17.30
CA SER A 287 47.96 15.68 -16.63
C SER A 287 47.03 16.59 -15.82
N TYR A 288 45.71 16.39 -15.92
CA TYR A 288 44.66 17.16 -15.24
C TYR A 288 44.04 16.44 -14.03
N LEU A 289 44.73 15.49 -13.42
CA LEU A 289 44.37 14.96 -12.09
C LEU A 289 44.71 15.94 -10.96
N ASN A 290 44.97 17.22 -11.25
CA ASN A 290 45.07 18.22 -10.20
C ASN A 290 43.66 18.54 -9.69
N SER A 291 43.54 18.81 -8.38
CA SER A 291 42.28 19.00 -7.65
C SER A 291 41.34 20.06 -8.23
N THR A 292 41.77 20.86 -9.20
CA THR A 292 40.96 21.92 -9.81
C THR A 292 40.02 21.43 -10.91
N GLY A 293 40.31 20.32 -11.60
CA GLY A 293 39.44 19.79 -12.65
C GLY A 293 38.11 19.22 -12.11
N PHE A 294 38.14 18.65 -10.91
CA PHE A 294 36.93 18.11 -10.26
C PHE A 294 36.01 19.19 -9.71
N ALA A 295 36.57 20.34 -9.31
CA ALA A 295 35.80 21.43 -8.75
C ALA A 295 34.90 22.13 -9.77
N ALA A 296 35.09 21.90 -11.08
CA ALA A 296 34.32 22.55 -12.14
C ALA A 296 33.17 21.70 -12.70
N GLN A 297 32.80 20.61 -12.01
CA GLN A 297 31.71 19.75 -12.45
C GLN A 297 30.39 20.14 -11.82
N GLU A 298 29.34 19.98 -12.61
CA GLU A 298 27.98 20.33 -12.21
C GLU A 298 26.99 19.28 -12.67
N ILE A 299 26.11 18.85 -11.77
CA ILE A 299 24.96 17.99 -12.06
C ILE A 299 23.74 18.70 -11.52
N VAL A 300 22.79 19.08 -12.37
CA VAL A 300 21.57 19.79 -11.98
C VAL A 300 20.32 18.99 -12.33
N THR A 301 19.23 19.26 -11.62
CA THR A 301 17.89 18.79 -12.02
C THR A 301 17.42 19.53 -13.27
N GLY A 302 16.78 18.80 -14.20
CA GLY A 302 16.20 19.35 -15.43
C GLY A 302 16.94 18.93 -16.69
N SER A 303 16.60 19.57 -17.81
CA SER A 303 17.14 19.29 -19.14
C SER A 303 18.11 20.36 -19.66
N SER A 304 18.44 21.37 -18.83
CA SER A 304 19.34 22.47 -19.17
C SER A 304 20.20 22.87 -17.97
N LEU A 305 21.46 23.25 -18.23
CA LEU A 305 22.32 23.86 -17.23
C LEU A 305 21.90 25.30 -16.89
N PRO A 306 22.24 25.80 -15.69
CA PRO A 306 22.19 27.24 -15.40
C PRO A 306 23.10 28.05 -16.35
N ALA A 307 22.80 29.34 -16.52
CA ALA A 307 23.57 30.24 -17.40
C ALA A 307 25.04 30.45 -16.98
N SER A 308 25.40 30.05 -15.76
CA SER A 308 26.73 30.10 -15.19
C SER A 308 26.95 28.90 -14.29
N TYR A 309 28.20 28.43 -14.19
CA TYR A 309 28.58 27.36 -13.26
C TYR A 309 28.08 27.64 -11.84
N SER A 310 27.41 26.65 -11.23
CA SER A 310 27.01 26.72 -9.83
C SER A 310 27.91 25.85 -8.99
N SER A 311 28.62 26.44 -8.02
CA SER A 311 29.40 25.66 -7.05
C SER A 311 28.48 24.80 -6.18
N PHE A 312 28.94 23.61 -5.82
CA PHE A 312 28.30 22.83 -4.75
C PHE A 312 28.26 23.66 -3.46
N SER A 313 27.06 24.08 -3.05
CA SER A 313 26.86 24.81 -1.81
C SER A 313 25.97 24.01 -0.87
N VAL A 314 26.54 23.64 0.28
CA VAL A 314 25.76 23.18 1.44
C VAL A 314 25.03 24.41 1.99
N TYR A 315 23.73 24.30 2.29
CA TYR A 315 23.03 25.38 3.01
C TYR A 315 23.86 25.79 4.24
N PRO A 316 24.00 27.08 4.55
CA PRO A 316 24.70 27.50 5.77
C PRO A 316 24.09 26.78 6.98
N ALA A 317 24.94 26.13 7.79
CA ALA A 317 24.54 25.26 8.89
C ALA A 317 23.48 25.89 9.82
N SER A 318 23.53 27.21 10.00
CA SER A 318 22.57 27.99 10.79
C SER A 318 21.10 27.86 10.35
N THR A 319 20.82 27.60 9.08
CA THR A 319 19.46 27.58 8.53
C THR A 319 18.86 26.16 8.56
N VAL A 320 19.71 25.14 8.45
CA VAL A 320 19.32 23.73 8.48
C VAL A 320 19.20 23.23 9.92
N ASP A 321 20.10 23.65 10.81
CA ASP A 321 20.09 23.21 12.21
C ASP A 321 18.86 23.73 12.97
N ALA A 322 18.30 24.89 12.61
CA ALA A 322 17.07 25.40 13.24
C ALA A 322 15.83 24.57 12.86
N ASN A 323 15.69 24.19 11.60
CA ASN A 323 14.54 23.40 11.12
C ASN A 323 14.69 21.91 11.50
N ILE A 324 15.91 21.36 11.45
CA ILE A 324 16.16 19.99 11.90
C ILE A 324 16.07 19.88 13.42
N ALA A 325 16.56 20.83 14.21
CA ALA A 325 16.37 20.81 15.67
C ALA A 325 14.89 20.96 16.04
N THR A 326 14.12 21.74 15.28
CA THR A 326 12.67 21.87 15.50
C THR A 326 11.95 20.57 15.16
N GLU A 327 12.23 19.94 14.01
CA GLU A 327 11.60 18.68 13.63
C GLU A 327 12.10 17.48 14.44
N THR A 328 13.36 17.47 14.88
CA THR A 328 13.90 16.44 15.80
C THR A 328 13.30 16.61 17.20
N ALA A 329 13.21 17.83 17.72
CA ALA A 329 12.54 18.09 19.00
C ALA A 329 11.03 17.79 18.92
N ARG A 330 10.39 17.98 17.76
CA ARG A 330 8.99 17.55 17.52
C ARG A 330 8.84 16.04 17.45
N ALA A 331 9.71 15.35 16.72
CA ALA A 331 9.71 13.89 16.65
C ALA A 331 9.95 13.27 18.03
N GLU A 332 10.91 13.80 18.79
CA GLU A 332 11.16 13.40 20.18
C GLU A 332 9.99 13.73 21.11
N ALA A 333 9.32 14.88 20.93
CA ALA A 333 8.12 15.24 21.71
C ALA A 333 6.89 14.39 21.36
N VAL A 334 6.71 14.00 20.09
CA VAL A 334 5.64 13.10 19.64
C VAL A 334 5.91 11.68 20.13
N GLU A 335 7.14 11.19 20.04
CA GLU A 335 7.53 9.87 20.54
C GLU A 335 7.46 9.79 22.08
N ALA A 336 7.71 10.91 22.79
CA ALA A 336 7.52 11.02 24.23
C ALA A 336 6.05 11.17 24.68
N THR A 337 5.11 11.48 23.77
CA THR A 337 3.68 11.65 24.08
C THR A 337 2.78 10.55 23.54
N LEU A 338 3.28 9.72 22.62
CA LEU A 338 2.63 8.48 22.25
C LEU A 338 2.72 7.51 23.44
N PRO A 339 1.60 6.91 23.90
CA PRO A 339 1.68 5.84 24.88
C PRO A 339 2.54 4.74 24.28
N SER A 340 3.61 4.37 25.00
CA SER A 340 4.51 3.30 24.58
C SER A 340 3.70 2.09 24.12
N ALA A 341 4.25 1.25 23.23
CA ALA A 341 3.55 0.03 22.80
C ALA A 341 3.08 -0.81 24.01
N ALA A 342 3.81 -0.74 25.14
CA ALA A 342 3.43 -1.29 26.43
C ALA A 342 2.24 -0.56 27.09
N GLU A 343 2.19 0.78 27.11
CA GLU A 343 1.06 1.56 27.64
C GLU A 343 -0.20 1.43 26.79
N SER A 344 -0.09 1.46 25.45
CA SER A 344 -1.21 1.27 24.54
C SER A 344 -1.86 -0.10 24.74
N GLN A 345 -1.04 -1.13 24.99
CA GLN A 345 -1.53 -2.46 25.34
C GLN A 345 -1.99 -2.60 26.80
N GLN A 346 -1.40 -1.87 27.76
CA GLN A 346 -1.92 -1.81 29.14
C GLN A 346 -3.28 -1.15 29.20
N ILE A 347 -3.54 -0.12 28.39
CA ILE A 347 -4.85 0.52 28.25
C ILE A 347 -5.85 -0.47 27.65
N LEU A 348 -5.44 -1.23 26.62
CA LEU A 348 -6.26 -2.28 26.02
C LEU A 348 -6.56 -3.41 27.02
N ALA A 349 -5.58 -3.79 27.84
CA ALA A 349 -5.68 -4.85 28.84
C ALA A 349 -6.50 -4.47 30.07
N ALA A 350 -6.35 -3.23 30.54
CA ALA A 350 -7.14 -2.67 31.64
C ALA A 350 -8.62 -2.49 31.25
N SER A 351 -8.93 -2.45 29.95
CA SER A 351 -10.29 -2.38 29.41
C SER A 351 -10.98 -3.74 29.21
N GLN A 352 -10.28 -4.86 29.43
CA GLN A 352 -10.85 -6.21 29.34
C GLN A 352 -11.52 -6.58 30.68
N PRO A 353 -12.79 -6.99 30.72
CA PRO A 353 -13.40 -7.47 31.95
C PRO A 353 -12.70 -8.75 32.42
N THR A 354 -12.42 -8.84 33.72
CA THR A 354 -11.75 -9.98 34.40
C THR A 354 -12.50 -11.32 34.34
N ALA A 355 -13.56 -11.44 33.52
CA ALA A 355 -14.43 -12.62 33.45
C ALA A 355 -14.81 -13.04 32.02
N VAL A 356 -14.15 -12.53 30.98
CA VAL A 356 -14.43 -12.91 29.58
C VAL A 356 -13.50 -14.04 29.14
N ASN A 357 -14.07 -15.06 28.48
CA ASN A 357 -13.31 -16.05 27.75
C ASN A 357 -12.71 -15.40 26.49
N LEU A 358 -11.39 -15.27 26.45
CA LEU A 358 -10.61 -14.68 25.36
C LEU A 358 -10.33 -15.68 24.22
N PHE A 359 -10.69 -16.96 24.38
CA PHE A 359 -10.49 -17.99 23.35
C PHE A 359 -11.70 -18.05 22.41
N ASP A 360 -11.48 -17.68 21.14
CA ASP A 360 -12.46 -17.89 20.07
C ASP A 360 -12.34 -19.29 19.47
N VAL A 361 -13.32 -20.13 19.79
CA VAL A 361 -13.44 -21.51 19.26
C VAL A 361 -13.46 -21.53 17.73
N ASN A 362 -13.97 -20.49 17.06
CA ASN A 362 -14.08 -20.44 15.60
C ASN A 362 -12.76 -20.04 14.93
N ALA A 363 -11.85 -19.40 15.68
CA ALA A 363 -10.51 -19.08 15.22
C ALA A 363 -9.51 -20.23 15.42
N ALA A 364 -9.93 -21.31 16.09
CA ALA A 364 -9.13 -22.51 16.24
C ALA A 364 -9.00 -23.25 14.90
N VAL A 365 -7.77 -23.64 14.55
CA VAL A 365 -7.50 -24.37 13.31
C VAL A 365 -7.35 -25.86 13.65
N PRO A 366 -8.33 -26.72 13.27
CA PRO A 366 -8.25 -28.16 13.51
C PRO A 366 -7.21 -28.81 12.60
N GLY A 367 -6.70 -29.96 13.03
CA GLY A 367 -5.72 -30.72 12.26
C GLY A 367 -4.31 -30.16 12.32
N LEU A 368 -4.04 -29.27 13.29
CA LEU A 368 -2.75 -28.63 13.47
C LEU A 368 -2.28 -28.76 14.93
N LEU A 369 -0.97 -28.84 15.08
CA LEU A 369 -0.23 -28.85 16.34
C LEU A 369 0.80 -27.73 16.28
N ASP A 370 0.83 -26.84 17.26
CA ASP A 370 1.97 -25.94 17.43
C ASP A 370 3.07 -26.75 18.10
N ASN A 371 3.97 -27.32 17.30
CA ASN A 371 4.95 -28.35 17.68
C ASN A 371 5.97 -27.86 18.70
N ALA A 372 6.04 -26.54 18.88
CA ALA A 372 6.63 -25.94 20.05
C ALA A 372 6.13 -26.55 21.36
N SER A 373 4.95 -27.20 21.38
CA SER A 373 4.25 -27.81 22.52
C SER A 373 4.52 -29.31 22.73
N TYR A 374 5.11 -30.04 21.77
CA TYR A 374 5.32 -31.49 21.90
C TYR A 374 6.69 -31.81 22.52
N CYS A 375 6.66 -32.38 23.71
CA CYS A 375 7.80 -32.53 24.63
C CYS A 375 8.86 -33.56 24.20
N CYS A 376 8.63 -34.33 23.13
CA CYS A 376 9.44 -35.50 22.81
C CYS A 376 10.54 -35.28 21.74
N ALA A 377 10.66 -34.09 21.14
CA ALA A 377 11.64 -33.85 20.08
C ALA A 377 12.30 -32.46 20.18
N PRO A 378 13.49 -32.32 20.77
CA PRO A 378 14.25 -31.06 20.86
C PRO A 378 14.71 -30.50 19.49
N ALA A 379 14.26 -31.09 18.37
CA ALA A 379 14.65 -30.74 17.00
C ALA A 379 13.69 -29.75 16.31
N HIS A 380 12.55 -29.40 16.92
CA HIS A 380 11.54 -28.56 16.28
C HIS A 380 11.48 -27.19 16.98
N GLY A 381 11.77 -26.12 16.23
CA GLY A 381 11.84 -24.76 16.76
C GLY A 381 10.50 -24.27 17.31
N ALA A 382 10.56 -23.34 18.27
CA ALA A 382 9.36 -22.71 18.82
C ALA A 382 8.52 -22.03 17.72
N GLY A 383 7.20 -22.13 17.82
CA GLY A 383 6.19 -21.61 16.90
C GLY A 383 6.06 -22.28 15.52
N VAL A 384 6.68 -23.45 15.31
CA VAL A 384 6.44 -24.25 14.09
C VAL A 384 5.10 -24.98 14.22
N VAL A 385 4.18 -24.68 13.30
CA VAL A 385 2.88 -25.36 13.22
C VAL A 385 3.00 -26.55 12.26
N GLU A 386 2.65 -27.74 12.74
CA GLU A 386 2.68 -28.99 11.99
C GLU A 386 1.26 -29.57 11.88
N THR A 387 1.07 -30.49 10.93
CA THR A 387 -0.22 -31.16 10.75
C THR A 387 -0.39 -32.30 11.75
N ASP A 388 -1.46 -32.26 12.53
CA ASP A 388 -1.85 -33.31 13.46
C ASP A 388 -3.38 -33.36 13.57
N SER A 389 -3.99 -34.42 13.04
CA SER A 389 -5.44 -34.59 12.99
C SER A 389 -6.11 -34.72 14.36
N ALA A 390 -5.35 -35.01 15.43
CA ALA A 390 -5.89 -35.15 16.78
C ALA A 390 -6.01 -33.83 17.54
N HIS A 391 -5.40 -32.75 17.04
CA HIS A 391 -5.25 -31.49 17.74
C HIS A 391 -5.78 -30.30 16.94
N TYR A 392 -5.91 -29.17 17.64
CA TYR A 392 -6.11 -27.86 17.04
C TYR A 392 -5.12 -26.87 17.65
N VAL A 393 -4.83 -25.80 16.91
CA VAL A 393 -4.12 -24.64 17.46
C VAL A 393 -5.07 -23.45 17.53
N SER A 394 -5.10 -22.75 18.67
CA SER A 394 -5.84 -21.50 18.78
C SER A 394 -5.37 -20.46 17.75
N GLY A 395 -6.21 -19.46 17.49
CA GLY A 395 -5.73 -18.19 16.93
C GLY A 395 -4.72 -17.51 17.87
N TYR A 396 -4.09 -16.43 17.39
CA TYR A 396 -3.29 -15.57 18.26
C TYR A 396 -4.21 -14.80 19.21
N ILE A 397 -4.12 -15.07 20.50
CA ILE A 397 -4.88 -14.38 21.53
C ILE A 397 -3.98 -13.30 22.13
N ALA A 398 -4.47 -12.06 22.22
CA ALA A 398 -3.70 -10.96 22.77
C ALA A 398 -3.51 -11.14 24.29
N VAL A 399 -2.30 -10.85 24.77
CA VAL A 399 -1.93 -10.95 26.19
C VAL A 399 -1.05 -9.77 26.58
N THR A 400 -0.99 -9.48 27.88
CA THR A 400 -0.19 -8.40 28.46
C THR A 400 1.03 -9.01 29.15
N PRO A 401 2.26 -8.60 28.79
CA PRO A 401 3.46 -9.05 29.46
C PRO A 401 3.37 -8.90 30.99
N GLY A 402 3.68 -9.96 31.73
CA GLY A 402 3.65 -9.99 33.20
C GLY A 402 2.26 -10.21 33.83
N SER A 403 1.17 -10.19 33.05
CA SER A 403 -0.17 -10.46 33.56
C SER A 403 -0.45 -11.95 33.72
N GLN A 404 -1.32 -12.30 34.66
CA GLN A 404 -1.78 -13.67 34.86
C GLN A 404 -2.97 -14.00 33.96
N TYR A 405 -2.99 -15.22 33.47
CA TYR A 405 -4.08 -15.79 32.68
C TYR A 405 -4.36 -17.20 33.18
N THR A 406 -5.64 -17.56 33.29
CA THR A 406 -6.05 -18.90 33.70
C THR A 406 -6.79 -19.57 32.56
N MET A 407 -6.32 -20.76 32.21
CA MET A 407 -6.94 -21.60 31.21
C MET A 407 -7.65 -22.77 31.90
N ALA A 408 -8.91 -22.99 31.54
CA ALA A 408 -9.69 -24.14 31.95
C ALA A 408 -10.15 -24.93 30.75
N VAL A 409 -10.00 -26.24 30.83
CA VAL A 409 -10.56 -27.21 29.90
C VAL A 409 -11.80 -27.82 30.55
N GLY A 410 -12.85 -28.04 29.76
CA GLY A 410 -14.13 -28.55 30.24
C GLY A 410 -14.01 -29.90 30.95
N ASP A 411 -14.98 -30.14 31.82
CA ASP A 411 -15.08 -31.17 32.86
C ASP A 411 -15.28 -32.61 32.36
N SER A 412 -15.44 -32.85 31.06
CA SER A 412 -15.86 -34.17 30.55
C SER A 412 -14.85 -34.93 29.69
N GLU A 413 -13.67 -34.39 29.36
CA GLU A 413 -12.74 -35.08 28.45
C GLU A 413 -11.31 -35.08 28.97
N THR A 414 -10.59 -36.16 28.69
CA THR A 414 -9.12 -36.30 28.69
C THR A 414 -8.42 -35.32 27.73
N ASN A 415 -9.08 -34.22 27.37
CA ASN A 415 -8.60 -33.13 26.54
C ASN A 415 -7.74 -32.21 27.38
N ALA A 416 -6.48 -32.59 27.58
CA ALA A 416 -5.49 -31.65 28.08
C ALA A 416 -5.18 -30.63 26.96
N ALA A 417 -4.99 -29.36 27.30
CA ALA A 417 -4.17 -28.51 26.46
C ALA A 417 -2.74 -29.05 26.51
N TYR A 418 -2.13 -29.31 25.36
CA TYR A 418 -0.83 -29.99 25.25
C TYR A 418 0.35 -29.03 25.23
N GLY A 419 0.14 -27.73 24.99
CA GLY A 419 1.14 -26.72 25.26
C GLY A 419 0.77 -25.31 24.85
N ILE A 420 1.61 -24.37 25.30
CA ILE A 420 1.38 -22.92 25.21
C ILE A 420 2.63 -22.24 24.68
N SER A 421 2.49 -21.53 23.56
CA SER A 421 3.53 -20.71 22.96
C SER A 421 3.25 -19.22 23.16
N TRP A 422 4.27 -18.49 23.59
CA TRP A 422 4.22 -17.03 23.72
C TRP A 422 4.94 -16.37 22.57
N TYR A 423 4.43 -15.23 22.09
CA TYR A 423 5.01 -14.52 20.95
C TYR A 423 5.16 -13.02 21.21
N THR A 424 6.20 -12.45 20.60
CA THR A 424 6.44 -10.99 20.52
C THR A 424 5.35 -10.29 19.71
N LEU A 425 5.34 -8.95 19.71
CA LEU A 425 4.37 -8.15 18.94
C LEU A 425 4.30 -8.55 17.46
N ASN A 426 5.45 -8.89 16.86
CA ASN A 426 5.59 -9.33 15.46
C ASN A 426 5.32 -10.83 15.25
N ARG A 427 4.70 -11.50 16.24
CA ARG A 427 4.38 -12.94 16.24
C ARG A 427 5.62 -13.83 16.12
N THR A 428 6.79 -13.34 16.52
CA THR A 428 7.99 -14.18 16.68
C THR A 428 7.90 -14.92 18.01
N PRO A 429 8.08 -16.25 18.04
CA PRO A 429 7.99 -17.03 19.28
C PRO A 429 9.07 -16.60 20.29
N ILE A 430 8.71 -16.54 21.57
CA ILE A 430 9.60 -16.16 22.68
C ILE A 430 10.03 -17.40 23.45
N THR A 431 9.04 -18.05 24.06
CA THR A 431 9.23 -19.21 24.92
C THR A 431 8.02 -20.11 24.77
N THR A 432 8.26 -21.41 24.77
CA THR A 432 7.19 -22.38 24.92
C THR A 432 7.15 -22.86 26.36
N TYR A 433 5.96 -22.90 26.93
CA TYR A 433 5.75 -23.56 28.21
C TYR A 433 5.23 -24.97 27.95
N HIS A 434 6.07 -25.96 28.25
CA HIS A 434 5.66 -27.36 28.30
C HIS A 434 5.47 -27.77 29.74
N THR A 435 4.36 -28.41 30.04
CA THR A 435 4.30 -29.34 31.18
C THR A 435 5.00 -30.61 30.72
N GLY A 436 6.30 -30.74 31.01
CA GLY A 436 7.13 -31.85 30.54
C GLY A 436 6.50 -33.23 30.76
N ASP A 437 6.90 -34.20 29.92
CA ASP A 437 6.51 -35.61 29.85
C ASP A 437 5.81 -36.15 31.11
N GLY A 438 4.48 -35.96 31.20
CA GLY A 438 3.67 -36.57 32.25
C GLY A 438 3.15 -35.66 33.37
N PHE A 439 3.24 -34.34 33.26
CA PHE A 439 2.42 -33.45 34.11
C PHE A 439 1.04 -33.24 33.49
N PRO A 440 -0.05 -33.77 34.08
CA PRO A 440 -1.39 -33.50 33.59
C PRO A 440 -1.65 -32.00 33.72
N PHE A 441 -2.12 -31.38 32.65
CA PHE A 441 -2.71 -30.05 32.71
C PHE A 441 -3.80 -30.06 33.78
N THR A 442 -3.55 -29.49 34.96
CA THR A 442 -4.55 -29.42 36.02
C THR A 442 -5.50 -28.29 35.68
N SER A 443 -6.65 -28.61 35.09
CA SER A 443 -7.70 -27.62 34.83
C SER A 443 -8.33 -27.18 36.17
N PRO A 444 -8.36 -25.87 36.50
CA PRO A 444 -7.77 -24.74 35.77
C PRO A 444 -6.28 -24.51 36.08
N GLN A 445 -5.52 -24.09 35.07
CA GLN A 445 -4.09 -23.76 35.22
C GLN A 445 -3.85 -22.28 34.95
N THR A 446 -3.12 -21.64 35.86
CA THR A 446 -2.73 -20.22 35.75
C THR A 446 -1.30 -20.08 35.25
N PHE A 447 -1.10 -19.14 34.33
CA PHE A 447 0.19 -18.78 33.72
C PHE A 447 0.44 -17.29 33.92
N THR A 448 1.71 -16.89 33.99
CA THR A 448 2.11 -15.48 33.89
C THR A 448 2.73 -15.26 32.52
N ALA A 449 2.20 -14.32 31.74
CA ALA A 449 2.74 -13.99 30.43
C ALA A 449 4.20 -13.51 30.57
N PRO A 450 5.17 -14.06 29.82
CA PRO A 450 6.56 -13.63 29.88
C PRO A 450 6.74 -12.15 29.51
N ALA A 451 7.86 -11.55 29.94
CA ALA A 451 8.25 -10.24 29.47
C ALA A 451 8.38 -10.23 27.93
N GLY A 452 7.78 -9.25 27.27
CA GLY A 452 7.76 -9.13 25.82
C GLY A 452 6.74 -10.02 25.09
N ALA A 453 5.95 -10.83 25.80
CA ALA A 453 4.88 -11.64 25.22
C ALA A 453 3.60 -10.83 25.02
N TYR A 454 3.22 -10.60 23.77
CA TYR A 454 2.02 -9.85 23.36
C TYR A 454 0.95 -10.76 22.76
N TRP A 455 1.32 -11.99 22.37
CA TRP A 455 0.39 -13.00 21.93
C TRP A 455 0.66 -14.33 22.60
N ILE A 456 -0.40 -15.12 22.74
CA ILE A 456 -0.37 -16.52 23.15
C ILE A 456 -1.07 -17.36 22.09
N ARG A 457 -0.55 -18.57 21.85
CA ARG A 457 -1.29 -19.65 21.21
C ARG A 457 -1.19 -20.89 22.09
N PHE A 458 -2.20 -21.73 22.01
CA PHE A 458 -2.15 -23.03 22.67
C PHE A 458 -2.68 -24.12 21.75
N THR A 459 -2.19 -25.33 21.99
CA THR A 459 -2.67 -26.55 21.34
C THR A 459 -3.54 -27.34 22.30
N GLY A 460 -4.69 -27.82 21.84
CA GLY A 460 -5.56 -28.71 22.61
C GLY A 460 -6.22 -29.77 21.74
N SER A 461 -6.87 -30.74 22.36
CA SER A 461 -7.86 -31.60 21.72
C SER A 461 -9.26 -31.11 22.11
N GLY A 462 -10.21 -31.06 21.16
CA GLY A 462 -11.60 -30.65 21.41
C GLY A 462 -11.79 -29.19 21.92
N PRO A 463 -12.09 -28.20 21.04
CA PRO A 463 -12.13 -26.79 21.44
C PRO A 463 -13.43 -26.36 22.16
N GLY A 464 -14.43 -27.24 22.29
CA GLY A 464 -15.83 -26.87 22.55
C GLY A 464 -16.15 -26.21 23.90
N THR A 465 -15.34 -26.41 24.93
CA THR A 465 -15.60 -25.91 26.30
C THR A 465 -14.40 -25.26 26.96
N GLN A 466 -13.38 -24.91 26.17
CA GLN A 466 -12.16 -24.32 26.71
C GLN A 466 -12.34 -22.83 27.02
N MET A 467 -11.81 -22.40 28.15
CA MET A 467 -11.78 -21.00 28.56
C MET A 467 -10.35 -20.54 28.74
N PHE A 468 -10.01 -19.40 28.15
CA PHE A 468 -8.77 -18.66 28.44
C PHE A 468 -9.15 -17.29 28.98
N VAL A 469 -8.94 -17.05 30.28
CA VAL A 469 -9.44 -15.85 30.98
C VAL A 469 -8.28 -15.08 31.59
N ALA A 470 -8.34 -13.75 31.56
CA ALA A 470 -7.40 -12.91 32.29
C ALA A 470 -7.62 -13.03 33.82
N GLY A 471 -6.55 -13.23 34.58
CA GLY A 471 -6.57 -13.39 36.03
C GLY A 471 -6.13 -14.77 36.52
N SER A 472 -6.24 -15.00 37.83
CA SER A 472 -5.79 -16.21 38.53
C SER A 472 -6.87 -17.28 38.76
N SER A 473 -8.06 -17.08 38.19
CA SER A 473 -9.20 -17.98 38.33
C SER A 473 -10.08 -17.93 37.10
N VAL A 474 -10.77 -19.03 36.81
CA VAL A 474 -11.84 -19.08 35.79
C VAL A 474 -13.21 -19.03 36.45
N PRO A 475 -14.26 -18.56 35.73
CA PRO A 475 -15.63 -18.71 36.18
C PRO A 475 -16.00 -20.19 36.44
N SER A 476 -16.88 -20.43 37.42
CA SER A 476 -17.35 -21.78 37.79
C SER A 476 -18.25 -22.44 36.73
N SER A 477 -18.66 -21.69 35.71
CA SER A 477 -19.45 -22.14 34.57
C SER A 477 -18.77 -21.71 33.28
N TYR A 478 -18.88 -22.53 32.23
CA TYR A 478 -18.38 -22.16 30.91
C TYR A 478 -18.95 -20.80 30.46
N VAL A 479 -18.06 -19.87 30.11
CA VAL A 479 -18.38 -18.60 29.48
C VAL A 479 -17.96 -18.73 28.01
N PRO A 480 -18.89 -18.62 27.05
CA PRO A 480 -18.51 -18.66 25.64
C PRO A 480 -17.62 -17.47 25.28
N PHE A 481 -16.89 -17.59 24.16
CA PHE A 481 -16.19 -16.43 23.58
C PHE A 481 -17.19 -15.28 23.41
N ALA A 482 -17.04 -14.24 24.21
CA ALA A 482 -17.77 -13.03 23.98
C ALA A 482 -16.93 -12.21 23.00
N GLN A 483 -17.34 -12.17 21.72
CA GLN A 483 -17.14 -10.93 20.97
C GLN A 483 -17.91 -9.88 21.74
N VAL A 484 -17.24 -9.19 22.65
CA VAL A 484 -17.86 -8.14 23.43
C VAL A 484 -18.26 -7.05 22.44
N ALA A 485 -19.53 -7.07 22.03
CA ALA A 485 -20.26 -5.84 21.78
C ALA A 485 -20.20 -5.06 23.09
N HIS A 486 -19.14 -4.27 23.23
CA HIS A 486 -18.88 -3.47 24.41
C HIS A 486 -19.96 -2.39 24.43
N VAL A 487 -21.03 -2.63 25.19
CA VAL A 487 -21.78 -1.52 25.75
C VAL A 487 -20.91 -1.02 26.90
N LEU A 488 -19.87 -0.27 26.55
CA LEU A 488 -19.13 0.55 27.52
C LEU A 488 -20.18 1.35 28.28
N THR A 489 -20.30 1.10 29.57
CA THR A 489 -21.18 1.95 30.38
C THR A 489 -20.53 3.32 30.46
N THR A 490 -21.34 4.38 30.47
CA THR A 490 -20.86 5.77 30.53
C THR A 490 -19.93 6.02 31.73
N SER A 491 -20.02 5.23 32.81
CA SER A 491 -19.12 5.33 33.96
C SER A 491 -17.70 4.84 33.72
N ASP A 492 -17.49 3.86 32.83
CA ASP A 492 -16.16 3.27 32.59
C ASP A 492 -15.30 4.14 31.65
N LEU A 493 -15.95 4.95 30.82
CA LEU A 493 -15.29 5.84 29.87
C LEU A 493 -14.84 7.17 30.48
N VAL A 494 -15.46 7.61 31.57
CA VAL A 494 -15.17 8.92 32.17
C VAL A 494 -13.70 9.06 32.59
N PRO A 495 -13.08 8.12 33.32
CA PRO A 495 -11.68 8.28 33.75
C PRO A 495 -10.67 8.25 32.60
N LEU A 496 -10.93 7.42 31.57
CA LEU A 496 -10.05 7.25 30.40
C LEU A 496 -10.12 8.44 29.44
N VAL A 497 -11.33 8.95 29.19
CA VAL A 497 -11.53 10.20 28.44
C VAL A 497 -10.91 11.36 29.21
N GLN A 498 -11.04 11.39 30.53
CA GLN A 498 -10.52 12.47 31.36
C GLN A 498 -8.97 12.47 31.42
N ALA A 499 -8.32 11.31 31.41
CA ALA A 499 -6.87 11.20 31.27
C ALA A 499 -6.38 11.68 29.88
N GLN A 500 -7.11 11.35 28.80
CA GLN A 500 -6.77 11.81 27.44
C GLN A 500 -7.05 13.30 27.19
N THR A 501 -8.00 13.91 27.90
CA THR A 501 -8.25 15.36 27.85
C THR A 501 -7.24 16.15 28.69
N ASN A 502 -6.56 15.51 29.65
CA ASN A 502 -5.59 16.18 30.52
C ASN A 502 -4.17 16.26 29.93
N MET A 503 -3.87 15.52 28.87
CA MET A 503 -2.65 15.78 28.10
C MET A 503 -2.89 17.04 27.27
N ALA A 504 -2.13 18.10 27.55
CA ALA A 504 -2.18 19.32 26.76
C ALA A 504 -1.83 18.97 25.31
N SER A 505 -2.85 18.95 24.47
CA SER A 505 -2.71 18.72 23.04
C SER A 505 -1.74 19.76 22.47
N PRO A 506 -0.70 19.35 21.70
CA PRO A 506 0.30 20.28 21.17
C PRO A 506 -0.29 21.30 20.18
N ILE A 507 -1.56 21.10 19.82
CA ILE A 507 -2.31 21.84 18.82
C ILE A 507 -3.36 22.75 19.47
N LYS A 508 -3.36 22.84 20.82
CA LYS A 508 -4.29 23.68 21.58
C LYS A 508 -4.23 25.13 21.09
N GLY A 509 -5.39 25.72 20.87
CA GLY A 509 -5.54 27.07 20.33
C GLY A 509 -5.49 27.16 18.81
N CYS A 510 -5.34 26.04 18.08
CA CYS A 510 -5.52 26.05 16.64
C CYS A 510 -6.95 26.39 16.24
N ARG A 511 -7.12 27.00 15.07
CA ARG A 511 -8.40 27.38 14.48
C ARG A 511 -8.77 26.39 13.39
N ILE A 512 -9.87 25.67 13.58
CA ILE A 512 -10.33 24.62 12.67
C ILE A 512 -11.41 25.17 11.74
N GLY A 513 -11.29 24.91 10.45
CA GLY A 513 -12.35 25.05 9.47
C GLY A 513 -12.96 23.70 9.14
N VAL A 514 -14.24 23.66 8.80
CA VAL A 514 -14.92 22.45 8.32
C VAL A 514 -15.67 22.77 7.03
N ILE A 515 -15.43 21.99 5.99
CA ILE A 515 -16.36 21.82 4.88
C ILE A 515 -16.93 20.41 4.97
N GLY A 516 -18.25 20.29 5.08
CA GLY A 516 -18.85 18.96 5.18
C GLY A 516 -20.29 18.84 4.74
N ASP A 517 -20.89 17.69 5.02
CA ASP A 517 -22.25 17.36 4.60
C ASP A 517 -23.26 17.26 5.77
N SER A 518 -24.28 16.39 5.66
CA SER A 518 -25.25 16.11 6.71
C SER A 518 -24.62 15.59 8.00
N ILE A 519 -23.53 14.82 7.93
CA ILE A 519 -22.79 14.32 9.10
C ILE A 519 -22.24 15.49 9.90
N SER A 520 -21.77 16.53 9.20
CA SER A 520 -21.25 17.75 9.79
C SER A 520 -22.33 18.79 10.17
N SER A 521 -23.51 18.79 9.55
CA SER A 521 -24.51 19.86 9.73
C SER A 521 -25.72 19.50 10.60
N ILE A 522 -26.23 18.26 10.58
CA ILE A 522 -27.54 17.94 11.18
C ILE A 522 -27.46 17.72 12.70
N PHE A 523 -26.28 17.33 13.21
CA PHE A 523 -26.11 16.87 14.59
C PHE A 523 -25.56 17.94 15.54
N GLY A 524 -25.81 19.23 15.26
CA GLY A 524 -25.42 20.33 16.15
C GLY A 524 -23.92 20.32 16.48
N GLN A 525 -23.08 20.16 15.46
CA GLN A 525 -21.61 20.10 15.59
C GLN A 525 -21.10 18.91 16.44
N ALA A 526 -21.84 17.79 16.50
CA ALA A 526 -21.54 16.68 17.40
C ALA A 526 -20.08 16.20 17.37
N TRP A 527 -19.50 15.98 16.18
CA TRP A 527 -18.11 15.51 16.08
C TRP A 527 -17.11 16.66 16.20
N GLN A 528 -17.45 17.86 15.73
CA GLN A 528 -16.60 19.04 15.85
C GLN A 528 -16.37 19.39 17.32
N ASN A 529 -17.43 19.34 18.14
CA ASN A 529 -17.36 19.51 19.59
C ASN A 529 -16.40 18.48 20.24
N VAL A 530 -16.37 17.24 19.73
CA VAL A 530 -15.45 16.20 20.21
C VAL A 530 -14.01 16.52 19.80
N VAL A 531 -13.81 17.02 18.58
CA VAL A 531 -12.50 17.49 18.11
C VAL A 531 -12.03 18.65 18.97
N GLU A 532 -12.80 19.73 19.13
CA GLU A 532 -12.44 20.87 19.98
C GLU A 532 -12.12 20.44 21.42
N ALA A 533 -12.99 19.62 22.03
CA ALA A 533 -12.81 19.16 23.41
C ALA A 533 -11.53 18.32 23.59
N ARG A 534 -11.17 17.50 22.59
CA ARG A 534 -9.97 16.65 22.66
C ARG A 534 -8.73 17.43 22.23
N THR A 535 -8.78 18.23 21.18
CA THR A 535 -7.58 18.89 20.64
C THR A 535 -7.28 20.23 21.30
N GLY A 536 -8.25 20.84 21.97
CA GLY A 536 -8.16 22.21 22.49
C GLY A 536 -8.13 23.27 21.40
N CYS A 537 -8.43 22.91 20.15
CA CYS A 537 -8.67 23.87 19.08
C CYS A 537 -10.05 24.49 19.18
N THR A 538 -10.29 25.54 18.41
CA THR A 538 -11.60 26.20 18.27
C THR A 538 -12.05 26.14 16.82
N LEU A 539 -13.32 25.84 16.59
CA LEU A 539 -13.93 25.98 15.27
C LEU A 539 -13.94 27.47 14.88
N GLU A 540 -13.35 27.82 13.74
CA GLU A 540 -13.21 29.18 13.15
C GLU A 540 -14.00 29.33 11.84
N TYR A 541 -14.28 28.23 11.16
CA TYR A 541 -15.06 28.24 9.92
C TYR A 541 -15.91 26.97 9.82
N GLN A 542 -17.18 27.09 9.46
CA GLN A 542 -17.99 25.92 9.09
C GLN A 542 -18.90 26.22 7.91
N ASP A 543 -18.66 25.52 6.82
CA ASP A 543 -19.56 25.43 5.68
C ASP A 543 -19.99 23.97 5.52
N ALA A 544 -21.12 23.59 6.12
CA ALA A 544 -21.65 22.24 6.03
C ALA A 544 -23.16 22.23 5.82
N ARG A 545 -23.66 21.31 4.97
CA ARG A 545 -25.09 21.12 4.77
C ARG A 545 -25.46 19.70 4.32
N PRO A 546 -26.70 19.27 4.52
CA PRO A 546 -27.17 17.97 4.04
C PRO A 546 -27.15 17.86 2.52
N GLY A 547 -26.83 16.65 2.03
CA GLY A 547 -26.89 16.33 0.62
C GLY A 547 -25.80 16.99 -0.24
N ARG A 548 -24.77 17.59 0.38
CA ARG A 548 -23.70 18.26 -0.37
C ARG A 548 -22.81 17.22 -1.08
N LEU A 549 -22.60 17.44 -2.37
CA LEU A 549 -21.62 16.75 -3.20
C LEU A 549 -20.32 17.54 -3.28
N TYR A 550 -19.24 16.92 -3.76
CA TYR A 550 -18.00 17.63 -4.06
C TYR A 550 -18.18 18.70 -5.14
N ALA A 551 -19.00 18.45 -6.17
CA ALA A 551 -19.30 19.42 -7.23
C ALA A 551 -19.97 20.71 -6.72
N ASP A 552 -20.67 20.62 -5.58
CA ASP A 552 -21.47 21.71 -5.02
C ASP A 552 -20.75 22.44 -3.88
N ALA A 553 -19.51 22.04 -3.54
CA ALA A 553 -18.82 22.49 -2.34
C ALA A 553 -18.63 24.01 -2.25
N MET A 554 -18.66 24.74 -3.38
CA MET A 554 -18.52 26.19 -3.44
C MET A 554 -19.79 26.93 -3.90
N GLU A 555 -20.96 26.29 -3.89
CA GLU A 555 -22.20 26.92 -4.37
C GLU A 555 -22.59 28.16 -3.52
N CYS A 556 -22.25 28.17 -2.23
CA CYS A 556 -22.49 29.31 -1.36
C CYS A 556 -21.56 30.50 -1.70
N TYR A 557 -20.49 30.27 -2.47
CA TYR A 557 -19.66 31.29 -3.09
C TYR A 557 -20.07 31.56 -4.55
N GLY A 558 -21.22 31.07 -5.00
CA GLY A 558 -21.76 31.28 -6.35
C GLY A 558 -21.25 30.30 -7.41
N ALA A 559 -20.42 29.31 -7.04
CA ALA A 559 -19.93 28.28 -7.95
C ALA A 559 -20.67 26.95 -7.72
N SER A 560 -21.80 26.76 -8.41
CA SER A 560 -22.61 25.54 -8.34
C SER A 560 -22.05 24.35 -9.14
N THR A 561 -20.91 24.54 -9.82
CA THR A 561 -20.18 23.50 -10.53
C THR A 561 -18.68 23.82 -10.47
N PRO A 562 -17.79 22.83 -10.70
CA PRO A 562 -16.35 23.05 -10.76
C PRO A 562 -15.82 24.07 -11.77
N THR A 563 -16.66 24.44 -12.75
CA THR A 563 -16.37 25.46 -13.76
C THR A 563 -16.87 26.84 -13.38
N GLY A 564 -17.66 26.95 -12.31
CA GLY A 564 -18.19 28.20 -11.79
C GLY A 564 -17.09 29.09 -11.22
N THR A 565 -17.26 30.40 -11.35
CA THR A 565 -16.38 31.37 -10.70
C THR A 565 -16.70 31.42 -9.21
N ILE A 566 -15.71 31.15 -8.35
CA ILE A 566 -15.83 31.31 -6.90
C ILE A 566 -15.82 32.80 -6.58
N GLY A 567 -16.99 33.33 -6.24
CA GLY A 567 -17.21 34.72 -5.86
C GLY A 567 -17.20 34.93 -4.36
N ASN A 568 -18.04 35.85 -3.91
CA ASN A 568 -18.23 36.12 -2.48
C ASN A 568 -19.27 35.18 -1.89
N TYR A 569 -19.11 34.84 -0.62
CA TYR A 569 -20.09 34.07 0.12
C TYR A 569 -21.42 34.81 0.16
N ASN A 570 -22.50 34.12 -0.19
CA ASN A 570 -23.85 34.63 -0.10
C ASN A 570 -24.73 33.62 0.62
N ALA A 571 -25.08 33.94 1.87
CA ALA A 571 -25.95 33.09 2.68
C ALA A 571 -27.35 32.91 2.05
N ALA A 572 -27.78 33.79 1.15
CA ALA A 572 -29.05 33.71 0.43
C ALA A 572 -28.98 32.92 -0.89
N ASN A 573 -27.81 32.40 -1.29
CA ASN A 573 -27.73 31.58 -2.51
C ASN A 573 -28.61 30.33 -2.33
N PRO A 574 -29.49 30.03 -3.31
CA PRO A 574 -30.25 28.80 -3.31
C PRO A 574 -29.32 27.63 -3.55
N LEU A 575 -29.55 26.53 -2.83
CA LEU A 575 -28.82 25.29 -3.05
C LEU A 575 -29.25 24.63 -4.35
N THR A 576 -28.33 23.92 -5.01
CA THR A 576 -28.60 23.39 -6.36
C THR A 576 -29.13 21.95 -6.35
N TYR A 577 -28.88 21.19 -5.27
CA TYR A 577 -29.05 19.73 -5.27
C TYR A 577 -30.20 19.19 -4.38
N GLY A 578 -31.00 18.29 -4.96
CA GLY A 578 -31.93 17.39 -4.27
C GLY A 578 -33.20 18.03 -3.71
N SER A 579 -33.78 17.40 -2.69
CA SER A 579 -34.93 17.90 -1.92
C SER A 579 -34.67 19.22 -1.18
N TYR A 580 -33.44 19.70 -1.22
CA TYR A 580 -32.97 20.92 -0.56
C TYR A 580 -32.81 22.11 -1.51
N ALA A 581 -33.15 21.96 -2.81
CA ALA A 581 -32.95 22.98 -3.86
C ALA A 581 -33.70 24.31 -3.69
N SER A 582 -34.41 24.51 -2.57
CA SER A 582 -35.09 25.74 -2.19
C SER A 582 -34.58 26.36 -0.89
N GLN A 583 -33.66 25.69 -0.20
CA GLN A 583 -33.07 26.21 1.02
C GLN A 583 -31.91 27.14 0.68
N ALA A 584 -31.71 28.15 1.51
CA ALA A 584 -30.59 29.07 1.41
C ALA A 584 -29.40 28.52 2.21
N CYS A 585 -28.17 28.88 1.84
CA CYS A 585 -26.96 28.56 2.61
C CYS A 585 -27.08 28.94 4.12
N SER A 586 -27.90 29.95 4.45
CA SER A 586 -28.22 30.37 5.82
C SER A 586 -29.03 29.37 6.65
N ASN A 587 -29.78 28.45 6.04
CA ASN A 587 -30.75 27.63 6.78
C ASN A 587 -30.10 26.52 7.60
N TYR A 588 -28.95 26.03 7.17
CA TYR A 588 -28.14 25.02 7.86
C TYR A 588 -27.13 25.64 8.83
N ASN A 589 -27.23 26.95 8.97
CA ASN A 589 -26.37 27.86 9.69
C ASN A 589 -27.17 28.57 10.82
N SER A 590 -28.37 28.07 11.10
CA SER A 590 -29.38 28.76 11.92
C SER A 590 -29.29 28.48 13.43
N SER A 591 -28.34 27.65 13.88
CA SER A 591 -28.02 27.56 15.30
C SER A 591 -27.03 28.66 15.68
N SER A 592 -27.28 29.33 16.79
CA SER A 592 -26.56 30.44 17.41
C SER A 592 -25.06 30.23 17.75
N ILE A 593 -24.36 29.31 17.10
CA ILE A 593 -22.97 28.95 17.39
C ILE A 593 -22.12 29.32 16.18
N ALA A 594 -21.69 30.58 16.17
CA ALA A 594 -20.57 31.04 15.37
C ALA A 594 -19.37 30.11 15.61
N PRO A 595 -18.48 29.92 14.60
CA PRO A 595 -18.31 30.80 13.44
C PRO A 595 -18.67 30.21 12.08
N TYR A 596 -19.24 31.08 11.26
CA TYR A 596 -19.79 30.80 9.95
C TYR A 596 -19.15 31.70 8.90
N PRO A 597 -19.12 31.28 7.61
CA PRO A 597 -18.65 32.13 6.53
C PRO A 597 -19.39 33.47 6.55
N GLN A 598 -18.66 34.57 6.51
CA GLN A 598 -19.26 35.90 6.54
C GLN A 598 -19.77 36.26 5.15
N THR A 599 -21.04 36.65 5.06
CA THR A 599 -21.65 37.09 3.80
C THR A 599 -20.91 38.30 3.24
N GLY A 600 -20.62 38.28 1.94
CA GLY A 600 -19.90 39.32 1.23
C GLY A 600 -18.37 39.14 1.21
N LEU A 601 -17.81 38.19 1.97
CA LEU A 601 -16.37 37.89 1.93
C LEU A 601 -16.05 36.83 0.86
N THR A 602 -14.87 36.95 0.26
CA THR A 602 -14.28 35.90 -0.61
C THR A 602 -13.92 34.66 0.20
N LEU A 603 -13.71 33.52 -0.47
CA LEU A 603 -13.22 32.29 0.18
C LEU A 603 -11.91 32.55 0.94
N ALA A 604 -10.94 33.23 0.33
CA ALA A 604 -9.66 33.56 0.96
C ALA A 604 -9.82 34.37 2.26
N GLN A 605 -10.76 35.33 2.28
CA GLN A 605 -11.03 36.14 3.47
C GLN A 605 -11.69 35.32 4.59
N ASN A 606 -12.65 34.45 4.24
CA ASN A 606 -13.27 33.56 5.22
C ASN A 606 -12.29 32.51 5.79
N LEU A 607 -11.30 32.10 5.00
CA LEU A 607 -10.30 31.12 5.42
C LEU A 607 -9.03 31.73 6.02
N ALA A 608 -8.89 33.05 6.06
CA ALA A 608 -7.65 33.73 6.47
C ALA A 608 -7.18 33.38 7.89
N ASN A 609 -8.11 32.98 8.77
CA ASN A 609 -7.86 32.59 10.14
C ASN A 609 -7.89 31.08 10.38
N VAL A 610 -8.12 30.27 9.35
CA VAL A 610 -8.16 28.81 9.53
C VAL A 610 -6.74 28.27 9.49
N ASP A 611 -6.35 27.55 10.55
CA ASP A 611 -5.05 26.89 10.62
C ASP A 611 -5.14 25.44 10.11
N VAL A 612 -6.26 24.75 10.37
CA VAL A 612 -6.56 23.40 9.87
C VAL A 612 -7.93 23.39 9.20
N MET A 613 -8.02 23.00 7.94
CA MET A 613 -9.29 22.74 7.27
C MET A 613 -9.58 21.24 7.27
N LEU A 614 -10.72 20.84 7.83
CA LEU A 614 -11.25 19.48 7.75
C LEU A 614 -12.26 19.40 6.61
N LEU A 615 -12.00 18.51 5.67
CA LEU A 615 -12.89 18.23 4.55
C LEU A 615 -13.55 16.87 4.74
N GLU A 616 -14.85 16.88 5.08
CA GLU A 616 -15.65 15.69 5.38
C GLU A 616 -16.84 15.62 4.41
N LEU A 617 -16.57 15.10 3.21
CA LEU A 617 -17.54 14.97 2.11
C LEU A 617 -17.39 13.61 1.44
N GLY A 618 -18.33 13.27 0.55
CA GLY A 618 -18.29 12.07 -0.28
C GLY A 618 -19.44 11.12 -0.05
N THR A 619 -20.09 11.16 1.12
CA THR A 619 -21.22 10.27 1.44
C THR A 619 -22.36 10.44 0.41
N ASN A 620 -22.67 11.68 0.04
CA ASN A 620 -23.72 11.95 -0.95
C ASN A 620 -23.26 11.62 -2.39
N ASP A 621 -21.97 11.75 -2.69
CA ASP A 621 -21.39 11.38 -3.99
C ASP A 621 -21.52 9.87 -4.24
N VAL A 622 -21.48 9.03 -3.19
CA VAL A 622 -21.75 7.58 -3.30
C VAL A 622 -23.11 7.33 -3.95
N THR A 623 -24.14 8.09 -3.58
CA THR A 623 -25.48 7.96 -4.19
C THR A 623 -25.48 8.42 -5.65
N GLY A 624 -24.79 9.52 -5.96
CA GLY A 624 -24.61 10.00 -7.34
C GLY A 624 -23.92 8.97 -8.23
N ILE A 625 -22.89 8.31 -7.72
CA ILE A 625 -22.13 7.27 -8.42
C ILE A 625 -22.94 5.98 -8.55
N GLY A 626 -23.58 5.52 -7.48
CA GLY A 626 -24.40 4.31 -7.48
C GLY A 626 -25.61 4.39 -8.42
N THR A 627 -26.11 5.60 -8.68
CA THR A 627 -27.22 5.86 -9.62
C THR A 627 -26.74 6.20 -11.04
N GLY A 628 -25.43 6.34 -11.26
CA GLY A 628 -24.85 6.75 -12.54
C GLY A 628 -25.04 8.24 -12.89
N LEU A 629 -25.51 9.07 -11.94
CA LEU A 629 -25.61 10.52 -12.10
C LEU A 629 -24.25 11.22 -12.06
N GLN A 630 -23.26 10.57 -11.45
CA GLN A 630 -21.87 11.02 -11.38
C GLN A 630 -20.96 9.84 -11.75
N SER A 631 -19.96 10.06 -12.60
CA SER A 631 -18.94 9.04 -12.87
C SER A 631 -17.79 9.18 -11.89
N ILE A 632 -17.13 8.06 -11.53
CA ILE A 632 -15.89 8.12 -10.74
C ILE A 632 -14.81 8.91 -11.47
N GLY A 633 -14.64 8.65 -12.78
CA GLY A 633 -13.62 9.28 -13.60
C GLY A 633 -12.23 8.67 -13.42
N THR A 634 -11.20 9.47 -13.70
CA THR A 634 -9.79 9.10 -13.58
C THR A 634 -9.02 10.14 -12.78
N ILE A 635 -7.89 9.74 -12.16
CA ILE A 635 -7.06 10.63 -11.36
C ILE A 635 -6.51 11.85 -12.11
N THR A 636 -6.50 11.81 -13.44
CA THR A 636 -6.09 12.92 -14.32
C THR A 636 -7.19 13.87 -14.72
N ASP A 637 -8.42 13.60 -14.29
CA ASP A 637 -9.56 14.40 -14.69
C ASP A 637 -9.37 15.85 -14.23
N ALA A 638 -9.51 16.76 -15.19
CA ALA A 638 -9.50 18.18 -14.91
C ALA A 638 -10.67 18.54 -13.98
N PRO A 639 -10.55 19.62 -13.19
CA PRO A 639 -11.65 20.19 -12.41
C PRO A 639 -13.01 20.21 -13.13
N SER A 640 -13.02 20.53 -14.43
CA SER A 640 -14.22 20.65 -15.25
C SER A 640 -14.82 19.33 -15.75
N ALA A 641 -14.24 18.17 -15.44
CA ALA A 641 -14.65 16.89 -16.02
C ALA A 641 -16.02 16.39 -15.51
N GLY A 642 -16.52 16.94 -14.39
CA GLY A 642 -17.78 16.51 -13.79
C GLY A 642 -17.73 15.11 -13.17
N THR A 643 -16.54 14.57 -12.96
CA THR A 643 -16.29 13.26 -12.34
C THR A 643 -15.94 13.43 -10.87
N GLN A 644 -15.99 12.35 -10.07
CA GLN A 644 -15.57 12.41 -8.67
C GLN A 644 -14.13 12.91 -8.50
N TYR A 645 -13.20 12.42 -9.33
CA TYR A 645 -11.82 12.91 -9.34
C TYR A 645 -11.73 14.40 -9.69
N GLY A 646 -12.39 14.84 -10.77
CA GLY A 646 -12.38 16.24 -11.19
C GLY A 646 -12.99 17.18 -10.14
N ASN A 647 -14.16 16.81 -9.59
CA ASN A 647 -14.86 17.59 -8.58
C ASN A 647 -14.03 17.76 -7.30
N PHE A 648 -13.34 16.69 -6.87
CA PHE A 648 -12.50 16.76 -5.68
C PHE A 648 -11.21 17.54 -5.91
N ASN A 649 -10.57 17.33 -7.06
CA ASN A 649 -9.38 18.07 -7.51
C ASN A 649 -9.65 19.59 -7.55
N TRP A 650 -10.81 19.99 -8.09
CA TRP A 650 -11.27 21.37 -8.08
C TRP A 650 -11.34 21.96 -6.67
N LEU A 651 -11.99 21.24 -5.75
CA LEU A 651 -12.19 21.70 -4.38
C LEU A 651 -10.86 21.88 -3.64
N ILE A 652 -9.97 20.89 -3.68
CA ILE A 652 -8.65 20.97 -3.05
C ILE A 652 -7.87 22.17 -3.61
N THR A 653 -7.86 22.33 -4.94
CA THR A 653 -7.17 23.45 -5.59
C THR A 653 -7.73 24.80 -5.14
N ALA A 654 -9.05 24.93 -5.05
CA ALA A 654 -9.71 26.15 -4.57
C ALA A 654 -9.33 26.48 -3.13
N LEU A 655 -9.25 25.48 -2.25
CA LEU A 655 -8.87 25.64 -0.86
C LEU A 655 -7.41 26.07 -0.72
N HIS A 656 -6.46 25.35 -1.30
CA HIS A 656 -5.03 25.72 -1.26
C HIS A 656 -4.77 27.09 -1.89
N THR A 657 -5.53 27.48 -2.91
CA THR A 657 -5.45 28.83 -3.50
C THR A 657 -5.95 29.90 -2.53
N ALA A 658 -7.03 29.62 -1.81
CA ALA A 658 -7.65 30.58 -0.89
C ALA A 658 -6.82 30.80 0.39
N ASN A 659 -6.22 29.75 0.94
CA ASN A 659 -5.29 29.86 2.05
C ASN A 659 -4.15 28.82 1.91
N PRO A 660 -3.00 29.20 1.32
CA PRO A 660 -1.88 28.28 1.13
C PRO A 660 -1.11 27.96 2.43
N ALA A 661 -1.43 28.63 3.55
CA ALA A 661 -0.81 28.39 4.85
C ALA A 661 -1.63 27.44 5.74
N MET A 662 -2.89 27.17 5.41
CA MET A 662 -3.69 26.20 6.17
C MET A 662 -3.26 24.77 5.85
N ARG A 663 -3.49 23.88 6.80
CA ARG A 663 -3.34 22.44 6.58
C ARG A 663 -4.67 21.84 6.20
N LEU A 664 -4.74 21.20 5.04
CA LEU A 664 -5.93 20.49 4.62
C LEU A 664 -5.86 19.03 5.10
N LEU A 665 -6.82 18.64 5.92
CA LEU A 665 -6.98 17.28 6.43
C LEU A 665 -8.29 16.71 5.89
N ILE A 666 -8.20 15.56 5.23
CA ILE A 666 -9.33 14.99 4.50
C ILE A 666 -9.86 13.80 5.27
N VAL A 667 -11.18 13.70 5.36
CA VAL A 667 -11.90 12.59 5.99
C VAL A 667 -12.77 11.97 4.90
N THR A 668 -12.52 10.71 4.55
CA THR A 668 -13.34 10.02 3.54
C THR A 668 -14.76 9.79 4.07
N ASN A 669 -15.69 9.51 3.16
CA ASN A 669 -17.02 9.07 3.53
C ASN A 669 -16.97 7.89 4.51
N GLY A 670 -17.94 7.83 5.43
CA GLY A 670 -18.18 6.59 6.17
C GLY A 670 -18.62 5.45 5.24
N ALA A 671 -18.67 4.24 5.77
CA ALA A 671 -19.34 3.15 5.08
C ALA A 671 -20.85 3.48 4.99
N ASP A 672 -21.30 3.89 3.81
CA ASP A 672 -22.72 4.12 3.53
C ASP A 672 -23.33 2.84 2.99
N VAL A 673 -24.39 2.37 3.64
CA VAL A 673 -24.96 1.04 3.41
C VAL A 673 -26.46 1.16 3.24
N GLY A 674 -26.88 1.95 2.25
CA GLY A 674 -28.26 2.03 1.75
C GLY A 674 -28.89 0.70 1.28
N GLY A 675 -28.40 -0.45 1.75
CA GLY A 675 -28.93 -1.79 1.55
C GLY A 675 -27.84 -2.85 1.63
N THR A 676 -27.71 -3.53 2.78
CA THR A 676 -27.03 -4.83 3.02
C THR A 676 -25.50 -4.99 2.86
N GLY A 677 -24.72 -3.98 2.49
CA GLY A 677 -23.25 -4.06 2.57
C GLY A 677 -22.51 -2.89 1.91
N TYR A 678 -21.19 -2.76 2.16
CA TYR A 678 -20.32 -1.81 1.46
C TYR A 678 -20.61 -1.89 -0.05
N ASN A 679 -21.21 -0.85 -0.62
CA ASN A 679 -21.40 -0.84 -2.06
C ASN A 679 -20.09 -0.42 -2.74
N ALA A 680 -19.85 -0.95 -3.93
CA ALA A 680 -18.62 -0.66 -4.69
C ALA A 680 -18.42 0.85 -4.91
N ALA A 681 -19.51 1.63 -4.95
CA ALA A 681 -19.45 3.08 -5.07
C ALA A 681 -18.78 3.74 -3.85
N SER A 682 -19.08 3.31 -2.62
CA SER A 682 -18.46 3.87 -1.40
C SER A 682 -16.95 3.64 -1.37
N LEU A 683 -16.50 2.44 -1.72
CA LEU A 683 -15.08 2.12 -1.83
C LEU A 683 -14.42 2.88 -2.97
N ALA A 684 -15.10 3.03 -4.11
CA ALA A 684 -14.57 3.78 -5.26
C ALA A 684 -14.47 5.28 -4.96
N THR A 685 -15.45 5.88 -4.28
CA THR A 685 -15.43 7.28 -3.83
C THR A 685 -14.27 7.52 -2.86
N ALA A 686 -14.14 6.69 -1.82
CA ALA A 686 -13.05 6.79 -0.86
C ALA A 686 -11.67 6.58 -1.54
N GLY A 687 -11.56 5.63 -2.46
CA GLY A 687 -10.37 5.42 -3.27
C GLY A 687 -9.99 6.66 -4.11
N ALA A 688 -10.97 7.29 -4.76
CA ALA A 688 -10.75 8.52 -5.52
C ALA A 688 -10.29 9.69 -4.65
N ILE A 689 -10.89 9.82 -3.45
CA ILE A 689 -10.48 10.82 -2.45
C ILE A 689 -9.03 10.57 -2.02
N VAL A 690 -8.69 9.35 -1.60
CA VAL A 690 -7.33 9.00 -1.16
C VAL A 690 -6.30 9.26 -2.26
N ALA A 691 -6.56 8.79 -3.48
CA ALA A 691 -5.63 8.94 -4.60
C ALA A 691 -5.42 10.41 -5.00
N THR A 692 -6.47 11.22 -5.02
CA THR A 692 -6.34 12.66 -5.34
C THR A 692 -5.62 13.42 -4.23
N ALA A 693 -5.94 13.16 -2.97
CA ALA A 693 -5.28 13.79 -1.82
C ALA A 693 -3.76 13.55 -1.81
N GLN A 694 -3.34 12.36 -2.20
CA GLN A 694 -1.92 12.00 -2.33
C GLN A 694 -1.17 12.87 -3.35
N ILE A 695 -1.83 13.36 -4.41
CA ILE A 695 -1.22 14.29 -5.38
C ILE A 695 -0.84 15.61 -4.71
N TYR A 696 -1.64 16.06 -3.75
CA TYR A 696 -1.44 17.31 -3.02
C TYR A 696 -0.64 17.14 -1.72
N ALA A 697 -0.24 15.90 -1.39
CA ALA A 697 0.34 15.54 -0.10
C ALA A 697 -0.54 15.91 1.11
N ASP A 698 -1.87 15.94 0.90
CA ASP A 698 -2.83 16.20 1.97
C ASP A 698 -3.13 14.91 2.73
N PRO A 699 -3.00 14.87 4.08
CA PRO A 699 -3.30 13.68 4.85
C PRO A 699 -4.77 13.28 4.75
N VAL A 700 -5.03 11.96 4.75
CA VAL A 700 -6.38 11.38 4.69
C VAL A 700 -6.65 10.42 5.85
N LEU A 701 -7.77 10.62 6.54
CA LEU A 701 -8.40 9.64 7.42
C LEU A 701 -9.42 8.83 6.63
N ASP A 702 -9.06 7.60 6.27
CA ASP A 702 -9.93 6.73 5.49
C ASP A 702 -10.96 6.01 6.38
N LEU A 703 -12.07 6.68 6.69
CA LEU A 703 -13.14 6.14 7.53
C LEU A 703 -13.81 4.91 6.91
N THR A 704 -13.71 4.67 5.60
CA THR A 704 -14.17 3.39 5.05
C THR A 704 -13.35 2.19 5.52
N LYS A 705 -12.10 2.41 5.94
CA LYS A 705 -11.21 1.34 6.43
C LYS A 705 -11.09 1.32 7.95
N VAL A 706 -10.99 2.50 8.56
CA VAL A 706 -10.76 2.61 10.01
C VAL A 706 -12.01 2.99 10.79
N GLY A 707 -13.12 3.27 10.09
CA GLY A 707 -14.39 3.74 10.66
C GLY A 707 -15.17 2.69 11.45
N GLY A 708 -14.75 1.42 11.41
CA GLY A 708 -15.38 0.32 12.16
C GLY A 708 -16.83 -0.02 11.75
N VAL A 709 -17.49 0.80 10.93
CA VAL A 709 -18.82 0.55 10.36
C VAL A 709 -18.73 -0.56 9.33
N ASN A 710 -19.50 -1.62 9.50
CA ASN A 710 -19.61 -2.74 8.59
C ASN A 710 -20.99 -3.41 8.77
N GLY A 711 -21.26 -4.49 8.02
CA GLY A 711 -22.56 -5.17 8.08
C GLY A 711 -22.98 -5.65 9.47
N LEU A 712 -22.05 -5.82 10.41
CA LEU A 712 -22.33 -6.22 11.79
C LEU A 712 -22.53 -5.03 12.73
N THR A 713 -21.79 -3.95 12.52
CA THR A 713 -21.75 -2.81 13.46
C THR A 713 -22.64 -1.65 13.04
N ILE A 714 -23.14 -1.64 11.80
CA ILE A 714 -23.83 -0.49 11.24
C ILE A 714 -25.08 -0.07 12.00
N SER A 715 -25.94 -1.02 12.37
CA SER A 715 -27.16 -0.74 13.13
C SER A 715 -26.88 -0.21 14.54
N THR A 716 -25.65 -0.39 15.03
CA THR A 716 -25.20 0.11 16.33
C THR A 716 -24.51 1.46 16.21
N LEU A 717 -23.70 1.65 15.16
CA LEU A 717 -22.88 2.84 14.96
C LEU A 717 -23.58 3.94 14.16
N THR A 718 -24.68 3.63 13.48
CA THR A 718 -25.45 4.57 12.66
C THR A 718 -26.94 4.53 13.00
N ILE A 719 -27.64 5.63 12.71
CA ILE A 719 -29.08 5.78 12.99
C ILE A 719 -29.91 5.26 11.81
N ASP A 720 -29.43 5.46 10.58
CA ASP A 720 -30.16 5.18 9.34
C ASP A 720 -29.28 4.50 8.28
N ASN A 721 -28.25 3.78 8.71
CA ASN A 721 -27.22 3.16 7.87
C ASN A 721 -26.29 4.14 7.14
N THR A 722 -26.37 5.43 7.46
CA THR A 722 -25.51 6.48 6.89
C THR A 722 -24.96 7.38 7.99
N HIS A 723 -25.84 7.95 8.82
CA HIS A 723 -25.46 8.94 9.82
C HIS A 723 -25.04 8.29 11.14
N PRO A 724 -23.88 8.66 11.72
CA PRO A 724 -23.45 8.12 13.01
C PRO A 724 -24.44 8.41 14.15
N THR A 725 -24.55 7.48 15.11
CA THR A 725 -25.26 7.75 16.37
C THR A 725 -24.49 8.77 17.23
N THR A 726 -25.16 9.41 18.20
CA THR A 726 -24.49 10.32 19.16
C THR A 726 -23.31 9.64 19.86
N ALA A 727 -23.47 8.38 20.27
CA ALA A 727 -22.40 7.60 20.89
C ALA A 727 -21.23 7.37 19.90
N SER A 728 -21.55 7.06 18.64
CA SER A 728 -20.57 6.89 17.58
C SER A 728 -19.78 8.19 17.32
N PHE A 729 -20.43 9.36 17.32
CA PHE A 729 -19.74 10.65 17.24
C PHE A 729 -18.78 10.88 18.42
N GLN A 730 -19.23 10.64 19.65
CA GLN A 730 -18.45 10.93 20.86
C GLN A 730 -17.25 10.00 21.06
N HIS A 731 -17.44 8.73 20.73
CA HIS A 731 -16.50 7.67 21.11
C HIS A 731 -15.73 7.08 19.94
N PHE A 732 -16.21 7.27 18.71
CA PHE A 732 -15.64 6.64 17.52
C PHE A 732 -15.24 7.66 16.45
N PHE A 733 -16.21 8.25 15.74
CA PHE A 733 -15.95 9.15 14.60
C PHE A 733 -15.21 10.42 15.04
N GLY A 734 -15.78 11.19 15.97
CA GLY A 734 -15.14 12.41 16.47
C GLY A 734 -13.81 12.13 17.18
N ALA A 735 -13.69 10.98 17.83
CA ALA A 735 -12.44 10.54 18.46
C ALA A 735 -11.34 10.24 17.43
N ALA A 736 -11.68 9.52 16.36
CA ALA A 736 -10.76 9.21 15.27
C ALA A 736 -10.30 10.48 14.55
N ILE A 737 -11.24 11.38 14.24
CA ILE A 737 -10.92 12.68 13.63
C ILE A 737 -10.03 13.50 14.57
N ALA A 738 -10.35 13.58 15.87
CA ALA A 738 -9.53 14.34 16.83
C ALA A 738 -8.09 13.82 16.92
N ASN A 739 -7.91 12.50 16.94
CA ASN A 739 -6.59 11.88 16.95
C ASN A 739 -5.85 12.14 15.63
N PHE A 740 -6.56 12.06 14.50
CA PHE A 740 -6.01 12.37 13.19
C PHE A 740 -5.52 13.82 13.10
N VAL A 741 -6.30 14.79 13.57
CA VAL A 741 -5.88 16.20 13.64
C VAL A 741 -4.63 16.37 14.50
N ARG A 742 -4.57 15.71 15.68
CA ARG A 742 -3.39 15.77 16.56
C ARG A 742 -2.12 15.19 15.91
N MET A 743 -2.25 14.13 15.11
CA MET A 743 -1.11 13.47 14.47
C MET A 743 -0.51 14.27 13.33
N TRP A 744 -1.33 15.05 12.61
CA TRP A 744 -0.93 15.74 11.37
C TRP A 744 -0.80 17.26 11.53
N TRP A 745 -0.86 17.75 12.76
CA TRP A 745 -0.43 19.10 13.12
C TRP A 745 1.04 19.11 13.51
#